data_AF-A0A535UK41-F1
#
_entry.id   AF-A0A535UK41-F1
#
_cell.length_a   1.000
_cell.length_b   1.000
_cell.length_c   1.000
_cell.angle_alpha   90.00
_cell.angle_beta   90.00
_cell.angle_gamma   90.00
#
_symmetry.space_group_name_H-M   'P 1'
#
loop_
_entity.id
_entity.type
_entity.pdbx_description
1 polymer ?
#
loop_
_entity_poly.entity_id
_entity_poly.type
_entity_poly.pdbx_seq_one_letter_code
_entity_poly.pdbx_strand_id
1 'polypeptide(L)'
;MRFIVPSTRTRSLRRKLQEGQAIVLIALLMLVLFAMLGLAIDSGRAYVDRRDLQAAVDASALSAGDWYENYGDLTGSTLPQSVALFQSDLRLYAGATSSACQAPCPKLVGPNFNLTEFTYVYTYPGNLVLTVVATNTQFNGYQFVFTAEHQLPLAFMQIFGGPTTAYIMATATSIVGNQRQTPALLTLSSGSCALTLTGAATLTVLGDTYTNGTACVDANLHEAGNCYGGAGSNCNVATYYCYNSTPGFIPYDPATNGGVCKAGDTIGQPVVPAPSLPDPGYLAPSVPYYTAGAGYAKDNRGTWTEMYAGQYGAFHLSGGSASCAFLDPGVYTWTGGYQSDASGSLLSNELKAPDEESTAAVGTAAVANPQFWDMNSTGCAGHFNVAPTPAPGFGIKHNGGNGKWGVELTSVRWDTFNDPTILPDPCLASPGCRRESAPSSCQEVGTIDSNNQGINVNITQNAPGAQYYNIYVNPNGCLSSYVGGSQNDFSFVGRYLAPGFVDGGGPPATPVGPYPSGANKTLVLGTGGWPCGLAIVTICGIAFNNMSPTKQCFAQTRSTLCQPPDDELAPQCFSNCPPPAGLLSQENAAMSLEYFPWPGGDVANENYCQLTPPAGTGDPNAPCATAKITPGAVQFYFPNGSCLDQNAQGATYVFSGEQYNWIVIYQVPGSACANSLNGGASTQYIGTIYTPSADWKINGGDRSPLAGQVIAYTASIKGAAAVGIDFNPNYAPAPPAARLIN
;
A
#
# COMPACT_ATOMS: atom_id res chain seq x y z
N MET A 1 17.29 -19.80 121.96
CA MET A 1 18.71 -19.42 122.13
C MET A 1 19.46 -19.83 120.88
N ARG A 2 20.38 -18.97 120.39
CA ARG A 2 21.69 -19.28 119.77
C ARG A 2 21.72 -20.42 118.73
N PHE A 3 22.25 -20.33 117.51
CA PHE A 3 23.25 -19.47 116.89
C PHE A 3 23.55 -20.13 115.52
N ILE A 4 24.17 -19.35 114.60
CA ILE A 4 25.19 -19.81 113.63
C ILE A 4 24.73 -20.53 112.35
N VAL A 5 24.87 -19.78 111.26
CA VAL A 5 25.26 -20.20 109.89
C VAL A 5 26.80 -20.41 109.89
N PRO A 6 27.40 -21.45 109.28
CA PRO A 6 28.05 -21.30 107.95
C PRO A 6 28.04 -22.60 107.09
N SER A 7 27.66 -22.51 105.82
CA SER A 7 28.47 -22.21 104.62
C SER A 7 29.01 -23.44 103.86
N THR A 8 28.55 -23.50 102.60
CA THR A 8 29.23 -23.94 101.37
C THR A 8 29.63 -25.41 101.16
N ARG A 9 28.97 -26.03 100.17
CA ARG A 9 29.67 -26.66 99.04
C ARG A 9 28.83 -26.55 97.75
N THR A 10 29.39 -25.88 96.76
CA THR A 10 28.91 -25.76 95.37
C THR A 10 28.64 -27.13 94.75
N ARG A 11 27.43 -27.33 94.21
CA ARG A 11 27.13 -28.44 93.30
C ARG A 11 26.46 -27.88 92.05
N SER A 12 26.98 -28.30 90.89
CA SER A 12 26.70 -27.78 89.55
C SER A 12 25.22 -27.55 89.28
N LEU A 13 24.90 -26.49 88.52
CA LEU A 13 23.62 -26.29 87.85
C LEU A 13 23.27 -27.54 87.02
N ARG A 14 22.51 -28.45 87.64
CA ARG A 14 21.88 -29.56 86.92
C ARG A 14 20.73 -28.96 86.14
N ARG A 15 21.03 -28.67 84.88
CA ARG A 15 20.08 -28.38 83.82
C ARG A 15 19.06 -29.52 83.77
N LYS A 16 17.89 -29.31 84.36
CA LYS A 16 16.69 -30.10 84.09
C LYS A 16 15.50 -29.17 84.12
N LEU A 17 14.94 -28.95 82.93
CA LEU A 17 13.50 -28.95 82.60
C LEU A 17 13.28 -28.15 81.30
N GLN A 18 13.65 -28.73 80.16
CA GLN A 18 13.12 -28.36 78.84
C GLN A 18 12.86 -29.60 77.95
N GLU A 19 12.77 -30.80 78.54
CA GLU A 19 12.66 -32.06 77.77
C GLU A 19 11.26 -32.31 77.17
N GLY A 20 10.27 -31.42 77.40
CA GLY A 20 8.93 -31.51 76.78
C GLY A 20 8.51 -30.30 75.94
N GLN A 21 9.20 -29.16 76.03
CA GLN A 21 8.82 -27.95 75.26
C GLN A 21 9.37 -27.99 73.84
N ALA A 22 10.56 -28.59 73.64
CA ALA A 22 11.20 -28.68 72.33
C ALA A 22 10.35 -29.48 71.33
N ILE A 23 9.72 -30.58 71.75
CA ILE A 23 8.89 -31.39 70.86
C ILE A 23 7.62 -30.65 70.40
N VAL A 24 7.02 -29.83 71.27
CA VAL A 24 5.84 -28.99 70.92
C VAL A 24 6.24 -27.89 69.95
N LEU A 25 7.40 -27.27 70.15
CA LEU A 25 7.89 -26.18 69.30
C LEU A 25 8.32 -26.70 67.92
N ILE A 26 8.95 -27.87 67.86
CA ILE A 26 9.27 -28.57 66.61
C ILE A 26 8.00 -28.98 65.88
N ALA A 27 7.00 -29.53 66.57
CA ALA A 27 5.73 -29.92 65.95
C ALA A 27 5.00 -28.71 65.33
N LEU A 28 5.00 -27.56 66.02
CA LEU A 28 4.38 -26.33 65.53
C LEU A 28 5.16 -25.73 64.34
N LEU A 29 6.49 -25.74 64.38
CA LEU A 29 7.33 -25.31 63.26
C LEU A 29 7.19 -26.22 62.04
N MET A 30 7.11 -27.54 62.23
CA MET A 30 6.87 -28.49 61.14
C MET A 30 5.52 -28.23 60.48
N LEU A 31 4.46 -27.96 61.26
CA LEU A 31 3.14 -27.61 60.72
C LEU A 31 3.21 -26.35 59.84
N VAL A 32 3.90 -25.31 60.30
CA VAL A 32 4.06 -24.06 59.54
C VAL A 32 4.88 -24.29 58.26
N LEU A 33 5.97 -25.07 58.34
CA LEU A 33 6.79 -25.39 57.17
C LEU A 33 6.01 -26.21 56.12
N PHE A 34 5.21 -27.18 56.55
CA PHE A 34 4.35 -27.94 55.63
C PHE A 34 3.22 -27.08 55.04
N ALA A 35 2.67 -26.14 55.79
CA ALA A 35 1.68 -25.20 55.28
C ALA A 35 2.29 -24.26 54.21
N MET A 36 3.49 -23.72 54.44
CA MET A 36 4.19 -22.90 53.45
C MET A 36 4.60 -23.69 52.20
N LEU A 37 5.06 -24.94 52.38
CA LEU A 37 5.37 -25.83 51.25
C LEU A 37 4.13 -26.16 50.44
N GLY A 38 3.02 -26.47 51.11
CA GLY A 38 1.73 -26.73 50.47
C GLY A 38 1.25 -25.55 49.65
N LEU A 39 1.32 -24.34 50.22
CA LEU A 39 0.99 -23.11 49.52
C LEU A 39 1.88 -22.88 48.30
N ALA A 40 3.19 -23.10 48.41
CA ALA A 40 4.12 -22.92 47.29
C ALA A 40 3.84 -23.88 46.13
N ILE A 41 3.53 -25.16 46.42
CA ILE A 41 3.21 -26.16 45.40
C ILE A 41 1.88 -25.84 44.73
N ASP A 42 0.83 -25.58 45.52
CA ASP A 42 -0.50 -25.25 44.99
C ASP A 42 -0.48 -23.93 44.19
N SER A 43 0.26 -22.91 44.64
CA SER A 43 0.43 -21.66 43.90
C SER A 43 1.26 -21.83 42.61
N GLY A 44 2.28 -22.69 42.64
CA GLY A 44 3.12 -22.97 41.47
C GLY A 44 2.32 -23.67 40.37
N ARG A 45 1.47 -24.64 40.75
CA ARG A 45 0.54 -25.31 39.83
C ARG A 45 -0.46 -24.32 39.24
N ALA A 46 -1.07 -23.47 40.08
CA ALA A 46 -2.01 -22.45 39.63
C ALA A 46 -1.37 -21.43 38.67
N TYR A 47 -0.11 -21.04 38.91
CA TYR A 47 0.62 -20.12 38.04
C TYR A 47 0.90 -20.72 36.66
N VAL A 48 1.37 -21.97 36.61
CA VAL A 48 1.62 -22.68 35.34
C VAL A 48 0.31 -22.84 34.56
N ASP A 49 -0.75 -23.27 35.26
CA ASP A 49 -2.08 -23.44 34.66
C ASP A 49 -2.60 -22.11 34.07
N ARG A 50 -2.48 -20.99 34.80
CA ARG A 50 -2.87 -19.67 34.28
C ARG A 50 -2.09 -19.26 33.03
N ARG A 51 -0.80 -19.57 32.97
CA ARG A 51 0.07 -19.27 31.82
C ARG A 51 -0.30 -20.11 30.61
N ASP A 52 -0.49 -21.41 30.79
CA ASP A 52 -0.86 -22.34 29.72
C ASP A 52 -2.25 -22.00 29.17
N LEU A 53 -3.21 -21.68 30.06
CA LEU A 53 -4.53 -21.19 29.66
C LEU A 53 -4.44 -19.90 28.86
N GLN A 54 -3.60 -18.92 29.26
CA GLN A 54 -3.44 -17.67 28.51
C GLN A 54 -2.91 -17.94 27.10
N ALA A 55 -1.83 -18.72 26.98
CA ALA A 55 -1.24 -19.04 25.68
C ALA A 55 -2.26 -19.73 24.76
N ALA A 56 -3.04 -20.69 25.30
CA ALA A 56 -4.05 -21.41 24.55
C ALA A 56 -5.20 -20.50 24.09
N VAL A 57 -5.72 -19.59 24.94
CA VAL A 57 -6.78 -18.67 24.51
C VAL A 57 -6.27 -17.61 23.53
N ASP A 58 -5.04 -17.11 23.68
CA ASP A 58 -4.45 -16.14 22.76
C ASP A 58 -4.29 -16.73 21.35
N ALA A 59 -3.74 -17.95 21.26
CA ALA A 59 -3.59 -18.67 20.00
C ALA A 59 -4.96 -18.99 19.36
N SER A 60 -5.91 -19.43 20.18
CA SER A 60 -7.26 -19.79 19.70
C SER A 60 -8.03 -18.57 19.17
N ALA A 61 -7.98 -17.44 19.88
CA ALA A 61 -8.61 -16.20 19.43
C ALA A 61 -8.00 -15.70 18.11
N LEU A 62 -6.66 -15.71 17.99
CA LEU A 62 -5.99 -15.33 16.74
C LEU A 62 -6.35 -16.28 15.59
N SER A 63 -6.41 -17.59 15.83
CA SER A 63 -6.76 -18.57 14.79
C SER A 63 -8.22 -18.48 14.36
N ALA A 64 -9.16 -18.22 15.29
CA ALA A 64 -10.55 -17.91 14.92
C ALA A 64 -10.56 -16.69 14.00
N GLY A 65 -9.62 -15.78 14.23
CA GLY A 65 -9.41 -14.64 13.39
C GLY A 65 -9.13 -15.01 11.93
N ASP A 66 -8.01 -15.71 11.76
CA ASP A 66 -7.47 -16.16 10.48
C ASP A 66 -8.39 -17.13 9.70
N TRP A 67 -9.09 -18.04 10.39
CA TRP A 67 -10.04 -18.93 9.72
C TRP A 67 -11.29 -18.19 9.22
N TYR A 68 -11.78 -17.19 9.96
CA TYR A 68 -12.94 -16.40 9.53
C TYR A 68 -12.59 -15.53 8.32
N GLU A 69 -11.50 -14.77 8.45
CA GLU A 69 -10.46 -14.57 7.45
C GLU A 69 -10.69 -15.12 6.04
N ASN A 70 -10.26 -16.37 5.90
CA ASN A 70 -10.09 -17.06 4.64
C ASN A 70 -11.37 -17.73 4.12
N TYR A 71 -12.34 -18.04 5.00
CA TYR A 71 -13.46 -18.92 4.65
C TYR A 71 -14.85 -18.33 4.92
N GLY A 72 -14.97 -17.28 5.74
CA GLY A 72 -16.24 -16.60 6.05
C GLY A 72 -17.31 -17.46 6.75
N ASP A 73 -16.99 -18.71 7.09
CA ASP A 73 -17.91 -19.67 7.70
C ASP A 73 -17.64 -19.81 9.20
N LEU A 74 -18.50 -19.18 9.98
CA LEU A 74 -18.41 -19.14 11.44
C LEU A 74 -18.51 -20.54 12.07
N THR A 75 -19.52 -21.31 11.69
CA THR A 75 -19.90 -22.54 12.42
C THR A 75 -19.30 -23.81 11.81
N GLY A 76 -19.01 -23.82 10.52
CA GLY A 76 -18.43 -24.98 9.84
C GLY A 76 -16.90 -25.06 9.91
N SER A 77 -16.19 -23.93 9.82
CA SER A 77 -14.72 -23.92 9.80
C SER A 77 -14.09 -23.11 10.96
N THR A 78 -14.52 -21.87 11.17
CA THR A 78 -13.88 -20.94 12.12
C THR A 78 -13.85 -21.44 13.56
N LEU A 79 -15.04 -21.71 14.13
CA LEU A 79 -15.14 -22.15 15.53
C LEU A 79 -14.56 -23.56 15.73
N PRO A 80 -14.81 -24.56 14.86
CA PRO A 80 -14.21 -25.88 15.02
C PRO A 80 -12.67 -25.87 14.99
N GLN A 81 -12.04 -25.11 14.08
CA GLN A 81 -10.58 -25.10 13.96
C GLN A 81 -9.91 -24.35 15.11
N SER A 82 -10.47 -23.21 15.53
CA SER A 82 -9.95 -22.47 16.69
C SER A 82 -10.06 -23.23 18.01
N VAL A 83 -11.16 -23.97 18.19
CA VAL A 83 -11.33 -24.87 19.35
C VAL A 83 -10.38 -26.08 19.28
N ALA A 84 -10.09 -26.60 18.09
CA ALA A 84 -9.10 -27.66 17.93
C ALA A 84 -7.69 -27.19 18.31
N LEU A 85 -7.34 -25.94 17.99
CA LEU A 85 -6.07 -25.34 18.41
C LEU A 85 -5.98 -25.21 19.94
N PHE A 86 -7.04 -24.71 20.60
CA PHE A 86 -7.14 -24.69 22.07
C PHE A 86 -6.89 -26.08 22.69
N GLN A 87 -7.50 -27.11 22.12
CA GLN A 87 -7.35 -28.50 22.58
C GLN A 87 -5.93 -29.01 22.37
N SER A 88 -5.29 -28.67 21.26
CA SER A 88 -3.90 -29.04 20.99
C SER A 88 -2.94 -28.42 22.00
N ASP A 89 -3.09 -27.12 22.29
CA ASP A 89 -2.20 -26.39 23.20
C ASP A 89 -2.29 -26.91 24.63
N LEU A 90 -3.50 -27.22 25.11
CA LEU A 90 -3.72 -27.81 26.44
C LEU A 90 -3.62 -29.35 26.45
N ARG A 91 -3.30 -29.98 25.32
CA ARG A 91 -3.16 -31.44 25.14
C ARG A 91 -4.42 -32.23 25.54
N LEU A 92 -5.59 -31.67 25.23
CA LEU A 92 -6.92 -32.25 25.50
C LEU A 92 -7.34 -33.22 24.39
N TYR A 93 -6.61 -34.33 24.22
CA TYR A 93 -6.81 -35.28 23.11
C TYR A 93 -8.18 -35.99 23.09
N ALA A 94 -8.93 -35.97 24.19
CA ALA A 94 -10.28 -36.52 24.28
C ALA A 94 -11.36 -35.55 23.74
N GLY A 95 -10.99 -34.31 23.42
CA GLY A 95 -11.92 -33.27 22.98
C GLY A 95 -12.87 -32.79 24.07
N ALA A 96 -13.84 -31.96 23.68
CA ALA A 96 -14.89 -31.47 24.58
C ALA A 96 -15.92 -32.57 24.89
N THR A 97 -16.31 -32.69 26.16
CA THR A 97 -17.38 -33.60 26.61
C THR A 97 -18.77 -33.09 26.22
N SER A 98 -18.90 -31.79 25.99
CA SER A 98 -20.11 -31.17 25.45
C SER A 98 -19.75 -29.91 24.67
N SER A 99 -20.50 -29.65 23.60
CA SER A 99 -20.48 -28.36 22.88
C SER A 99 -21.91 -27.94 22.60
N ALA A 100 -22.27 -26.71 22.98
CA ALA A 100 -23.60 -26.19 22.74
C ALA A 100 -23.57 -24.67 22.56
N CYS A 101 -24.34 -24.17 21.59
CA CYS A 101 -24.67 -22.75 21.56
C CYS A 101 -25.71 -22.45 22.65
N GLN A 102 -25.43 -21.46 23.50
CA GLN A 102 -26.30 -21.10 24.62
C GLN A 102 -27.49 -20.30 24.12
N ALA A 103 -28.70 -20.79 24.35
CA ALA A 103 -29.92 -20.09 23.94
C ALA A 103 -30.14 -18.81 24.78
N PRO A 104 -30.60 -17.69 24.17
CA PRO A 104 -30.91 -17.51 22.76
C PRO A 104 -29.65 -17.46 21.88
N CYS A 105 -29.67 -18.20 20.76
CA CYS A 105 -28.55 -18.29 19.81
C CYS A 105 -29.07 -18.27 18.36
N PRO A 106 -28.76 -17.24 17.56
CA PRO A 106 -28.06 -16.01 17.97
C PRO A 106 -28.90 -15.15 18.94
N LYS A 107 -28.24 -14.30 19.72
CA LYS A 107 -28.88 -13.23 20.48
C LYS A 107 -28.49 -11.87 19.92
N LEU A 108 -29.37 -10.89 20.06
CA LEU A 108 -29.09 -9.52 19.66
C LEU A 108 -28.52 -8.74 20.86
N VAL A 109 -27.41 -8.04 20.65
CA VAL A 109 -26.69 -7.27 21.67
C VAL A 109 -26.39 -5.84 21.19
N GLY A 110 -25.77 -5.04 22.07
CA GLY A 110 -25.40 -3.64 21.80
C GLY A 110 -26.48 -2.63 22.19
N PRO A 111 -26.16 -1.31 22.13
CA PRO A 111 -27.04 -0.23 22.61
C PRO A 111 -28.44 -0.20 21.96
N ASN A 112 -28.62 -0.82 20.79
CA ASN A 112 -29.87 -0.88 20.04
C ASN A 112 -30.32 -2.30 19.67
N PHE A 113 -29.76 -3.36 20.28
CA PHE A 113 -30.04 -4.76 19.92
C PHE A 113 -29.87 -5.05 18.42
N ASN A 114 -28.82 -4.51 17.81
CA ASN A 114 -28.57 -4.58 16.37
C ASN A 114 -27.33 -5.40 15.99
N LEU A 115 -26.60 -5.94 16.97
CA LEU A 115 -25.45 -6.81 16.75
C LEU A 115 -25.83 -8.26 17.01
N THR A 116 -25.51 -9.15 16.08
CA THR A 116 -25.77 -10.59 16.22
C THR A 116 -24.61 -11.24 16.96
N GLU A 117 -24.87 -11.82 18.14
CA GLU A 117 -23.88 -12.52 18.95
C GLU A 117 -24.23 -14.01 19.07
N PHE A 118 -23.21 -14.85 18.92
CA PHE A 118 -23.27 -16.30 19.14
C PHE A 118 -22.40 -16.64 20.35
N THR A 119 -22.92 -17.43 21.29
CA THR A 119 -22.16 -17.86 22.47
C THR A 119 -22.08 -19.38 22.52
N TYR A 120 -20.90 -19.94 22.30
CA TYR A 120 -20.64 -21.36 22.39
C TYR A 120 -19.93 -21.70 23.70
N VAL A 121 -20.39 -22.74 24.38
CA VAL A 121 -19.75 -23.26 25.59
C VAL A 121 -19.29 -24.68 25.35
N TYR A 122 -18.00 -24.92 25.58
CA TYR A 122 -17.34 -26.20 25.50
C TYR A 122 -16.90 -26.61 26.90
N THR A 123 -17.30 -27.80 27.32
CA THR A 123 -16.89 -28.36 28.62
C THR A 123 -15.88 -29.46 28.39
N TYR A 124 -14.85 -29.52 29.22
CA TYR A 124 -13.80 -30.52 29.16
C TYR A 124 -13.70 -31.30 30.48
N PRO A 125 -13.06 -32.48 30.49
CA PRO A 125 -12.71 -33.17 31.72
C PRO A 125 -11.85 -32.29 32.62
N GLY A 126 -11.94 -32.47 33.94
CA GLY A 126 -11.13 -31.72 34.90
C GLY A 126 -11.68 -30.35 35.31
N ASN A 127 -12.99 -30.10 35.11
CA ASN A 127 -13.64 -28.81 35.44
C ASN A 127 -13.04 -27.62 34.66
N LEU A 128 -12.70 -27.85 33.39
CA LEU A 128 -12.27 -26.84 32.45
C LEU A 128 -13.43 -26.51 31.50
N VAL A 129 -13.72 -25.22 31.34
CA VAL A 129 -14.76 -24.70 30.45
C VAL A 129 -14.15 -23.66 29.52
N LEU A 130 -14.45 -23.74 28.23
CA LEU A 130 -14.15 -22.71 27.25
C LEU A 130 -15.46 -22.09 26.76
N THR A 131 -15.59 -20.77 26.94
CA THR A 131 -16.68 -19.97 26.39
C THR A 131 -16.14 -19.17 25.22
N VAL A 132 -16.76 -19.32 24.05
CA VAL A 132 -16.44 -18.57 22.84
C VAL A 132 -17.62 -17.67 22.50
N VAL A 133 -17.41 -16.37 22.52
CA VAL A 133 -18.40 -15.37 22.11
C VAL A 133 -17.98 -14.79 20.77
N ALA A 134 -18.82 -14.98 19.75
CA ALA A 134 -18.61 -14.45 18.41
C ALA A 134 -19.67 -13.40 18.11
N THR A 135 -19.28 -12.12 18.08
CA THR A 135 -20.18 -10.99 17.84
C THR A 135 -19.91 -10.42 16.46
N ASN A 136 -20.94 -10.41 15.61
CA ASN A 136 -20.90 -9.69 14.35
C ASN A 136 -20.99 -8.20 14.64
N THR A 137 -19.84 -7.54 14.60
CA THR A 137 -19.67 -6.09 14.82
C THR A 137 -19.86 -5.29 13.53
N GLN A 138 -20.46 -5.92 12.51
CA GLN A 138 -20.71 -5.37 11.18
C GLN A 138 -19.40 -5.02 10.47
N PHE A 139 -18.98 -3.75 10.56
CA PHE A 139 -17.83 -3.23 9.83
C PHE A 139 -16.48 -3.79 10.31
N ASN A 140 -16.32 -3.93 11.63
CA ASN A 140 -15.17 -4.61 12.24
C ASN A 140 -15.21 -6.14 12.04
N GLY A 141 -16.15 -6.63 11.22
CA GLY A 141 -16.48 -8.03 10.99
C GLY A 141 -16.80 -8.77 12.28
N TYR A 142 -16.20 -9.93 12.51
CA TYR A 142 -16.47 -10.73 13.69
C TYR A 142 -15.45 -10.46 14.80
N GLN A 143 -15.96 -10.08 15.98
CA GLN A 143 -15.21 -10.10 17.22
C GLN A 143 -15.35 -11.49 17.85
N PHE A 144 -14.23 -12.11 18.21
CA PHE A 144 -14.20 -13.37 18.94
C PHE A 144 -13.58 -13.16 20.32
N VAL A 145 -14.29 -13.56 21.37
CA VAL A 145 -13.80 -13.56 22.75
C VAL A 145 -13.73 -15.00 23.23
N PHE A 146 -12.52 -15.47 23.55
CA PHE A 146 -12.26 -16.78 24.11
C PHE A 146 -12.02 -16.61 25.61
N THR A 147 -12.85 -17.24 26.44
CA THR A 147 -12.68 -17.26 27.90
C THR A 147 -12.57 -18.70 28.39
N ALA A 148 -11.41 -19.06 28.92
CA ALA A 148 -11.16 -20.34 29.54
C ALA A 148 -11.24 -20.21 31.07
N GLU A 149 -12.00 -21.08 31.70
CA GLU A 149 -12.19 -21.16 33.15
C GLU A 149 -11.82 -22.55 33.64
N HIS A 150 -10.91 -22.64 34.62
CA HIS A 150 -10.48 -23.91 35.21
C HIS A 150 -10.62 -23.87 36.73
N GLN A 151 -11.36 -24.83 37.29
CA GLN A 151 -11.41 -25.06 38.73
C GLN A 151 -10.34 -26.06 39.16
N LEU A 152 -9.12 -25.59 39.38
CA LEU A 152 -7.98 -26.40 39.74
C LEU A 152 -8.15 -26.97 41.16
N PRO A 153 -8.17 -28.31 41.35
CA PRO A 153 -8.21 -28.92 42.67
C PRO A 153 -6.89 -28.68 43.43
N LEU A 154 -6.99 -28.07 44.61
CA LEU A 154 -5.85 -27.83 45.51
C LEU A 154 -5.54 -29.09 46.29
N ALA A 155 -4.27 -29.47 46.42
CA ALA A 155 -3.91 -30.73 47.06
C ALA A 155 -3.56 -30.55 48.55
N PHE A 156 -2.81 -29.50 48.88
CA PHE A 156 -2.25 -29.33 50.23
C PHE A 156 -3.03 -28.33 51.06
N MET A 157 -3.56 -27.27 50.45
CA MET A 157 -4.40 -26.27 51.15
C MET A 157 -5.64 -26.88 51.81
N GLN A 158 -6.18 -27.97 51.25
CA GLN A 158 -7.34 -28.68 51.81
C GLN A 158 -7.05 -29.29 53.19
N ILE A 159 -5.82 -29.75 53.42
CA ILE A 159 -5.41 -30.41 54.68
C ILE A 159 -5.43 -29.41 55.86
N PHE A 160 -5.23 -28.13 55.56
CA PHE A 160 -5.21 -27.04 56.54
C PHE A 160 -6.56 -26.31 56.67
N GLY A 161 -7.64 -26.88 56.13
CA GLY A 161 -8.99 -26.29 56.17
C GLY A 161 -9.21 -25.14 55.16
N GLY A 162 -8.33 -25.00 54.17
CA GLY A 162 -8.48 -24.05 53.07
C GLY A 162 -9.49 -24.50 52.01
N PRO A 163 -9.70 -23.68 50.95
CA PRO A 163 -10.60 -24.01 49.86
C PRO A 163 -10.17 -25.28 49.11
N THR A 164 -11.14 -26.01 48.55
CA THR A 164 -10.88 -27.25 47.81
C THR A 164 -10.45 -27.03 46.37
N THR A 165 -10.78 -25.88 45.80
CA THR A 165 -10.43 -25.51 44.44
C THR A 165 -9.92 -24.06 44.38
N ALA A 166 -9.07 -23.78 43.40
CA ALA A 166 -8.73 -22.44 42.97
C ALA A 166 -9.35 -22.20 41.59
N TYR A 167 -9.91 -21.00 41.40
CA TYR A 167 -10.53 -20.61 40.15
C TYR A 167 -9.54 -19.79 39.33
N ILE A 168 -9.28 -20.25 38.10
CA ILE A 168 -8.32 -19.66 37.18
C ILE A 168 -9.07 -19.31 35.90
N MET A 169 -8.93 -18.07 35.45
CA MET A 169 -9.58 -17.55 34.25
C MET A 169 -8.55 -16.93 33.32
N ALA A 170 -8.66 -17.22 32.03
CA ALA A 170 -7.91 -16.58 30.95
C ALA A 170 -8.89 -16.09 29.89
N THR A 171 -8.68 -14.88 29.37
CA THR A 171 -9.49 -14.32 28.29
C THR A 171 -8.58 -13.74 27.22
N ALA A 172 -8.98 -13.91 25.96
CA ALA A 172 -8.37 -13.28 24.80
C ALA A 172 -9.47 -12.81 23.84
N THR A 173 -9.23 -11.68 23.18
CA THR A 173 -10.15 -11.13 22.18
C THR A 173 -9.42 -10.92 20.86
N SER A 174 -10.00 -11.41 19.77
CA SER A 174 -9.61 -11.07 18.40
C SER A 174 -10.77 -10.37 17.69
N ILE A 175 -10.45 -9.57 16.69
CA ILE A 175 -11.44 -8.92 15.82
C ILE A 175 -11.00 -9.12 14.37
N VAL A 176 -11.89 -9.60 13.53
CA VAL A 176 -11.65 -9.84 12.11
C VAL A 176 -12.61 -9.02 11.29
N GLY A 177 -12.08 -7.99 10.63
CA GLY A 177 -12.83 -7.29 9.60
C GLY A 177 -13.05 -8.18 8.38
N ASN A 178 -14.09 -7.88 7.61
CA ASN A 178 -14.04 -8.25 6.20
C ASN A 178 -12.79 -7.55 5.61
N GLN A 179 -11.78 -8.33 5.23
CA GLN A 179 -10.53 -7.80 4.66
C GLN A 179 -10.74 -6.86 3.46
N ARG A 180 -11.92 -6.89 2.83
CA ARG A 180 -12.26 -6.08 1.66
C ARG A 180 -12.84 -4.69 1.96
N GLN A 181 -12.96 -4.26 3.21
CA GLN A 181 -13.59 -2.99 3.55
C GLN A 181 -12.82 -2.24 4.64
N THR A 182 -11.61 -1.77 4.34
CA THR A 182 -11.22 -0.46 4.90
C THR A 182 -12.07 0.58 4.19
N PRO A 183 -12.66 1.56 4.90
CA PRO A 183 -13.62 2.45 4.26
C PRO A 183 -12.87 3.34 3.26
N ALA A 184 -13.50 3.68 2.14
CA ALA A 184 -12.95 4.65 1.19
C ALA A 184 -12.65 5.98 1.90
N LEU A 185 -13.52 6.34 2.84
CA LEU A 185 -13.41 7.54 3.65
C LEU A 185 -13.79 7.23 5.10
N LEU A 186 -12.86 7.47 6.03
CA LEU A 186 -13.07 7.39 7.48
C LEU A 186 -12.86 8.75 8.13
N THR A 187 -13.82 9.15 8.96
CA THR A 187 -13.64 10.27 9.89
C THR A 187 -13.73 9.78 11.34
N LEU A 188 -12.70 10.11 12.12
CA LEU A 188 -12.53 9.61 13.50
C LEU A 188 -13.23 10.48 14.55
N SER A 189 -13.56 11.74 14.23
CA SER A 189 -14.26 12.64 15.14
C SER A 189 -15.67 12.15 15.45
N SER A 190 -16.06 12.19 16.73
CA SER A 190 -17.43 11.90 17.19
C SER A 190 -18.36 13.13 17.16
N GLY A 191 -17.93 14.21 16.50
CA GLY A 191 -18.67 15.47 16.43
C GLY A 191 -19.84 15.46 15.45
N SER A 192 -20.64 16.53 15.46
CA SER A 192 -21.68 16.75 14.46
C SER A 192 -21.08 17.13 13.10
N CYS A 193 -21.59 16.54 12.01
CA CYS A 193 -21.10 16.74 10.65
C CYS A 193 -19.59 16.53 10.52
N ALA A 194 -19.04 15.57 11.27
CA ALA A 194 -17.63 15.18 11.18
C ALA A 194 -17.26 14.74 9.74
N LEU A 195 -18.24 14.16 9.04
CA LEU A 195 -18.21 13.91 7.62
C LEU A 195 -19.26 14.79 6.91
N THR A 196 -18.82 15.63 5.99
CA THR A 196 -19.71 16.41 5.12
C THR A 196 -19.46 16.05 3.67
N LEU A 197 -20.45 15.49 2.98
CA LEU A 197 -20.40 15.12 1.56
C LEU A 197 -21.52 15.86 0.84
N THR A 198 -21.22 17.06 0.35
CA THR A 198 -22.23 17.95 -0.24
C THR A 198 -21.73 18.54 -1.55
N GLY A 199 -22.59 19.04 -2.43
CA GLY A 199 -22.11 19.63 -3.68
C GLY A 199 -23.19 20.24 -4.55
N ALA A 200 -22.78 21.12 -5.46
CA ALA A 200 -23.63 21.64 -6.53
C ALA A 200 -23.64 20.72 -7.78
N ALA A 201 -22.70 19.78 -7.86
CA ALA A 201 -22.55 18.77 -8.90
C ALA A 201 -22.47 17.36 -8.29
N THR A 202 -22.51 16.32 -9.13
CA THR A 202 -22.44 14.90 -8.70
C THR A 202 -21.10 14.58 -8.06
N LEU A 203 -21.10 14.15 -6.80
CA LEU A 203 -19.95 13.62 -6.07
C LEU A 203 -20.02 12.09 -6.10
N THR A 204 -19.02 11.40 -6.63
CA THR A 204 -19.01 9.93 -6.67
C THR A 204 -18.02 9.36 -5.68
N VAL A 205 -18.45 8.50 -4.77
CA VAL A 205 -17.54 7.72 -3.91
C VAL A 205 -17.68 6.25 -4.28
N LEU A 206 -16.57 5.59 -4.61
CA LEU A 206 -16.49 4.14 -4.76
C LEU A 206 -15.88 3.56 -3.49
N GLY A 207 -16.64 2.71 -2.80
CA GLY A 207 -16.34 2.16 -1.49
C GLY A 207 -17.15 2.81 -0.36
N ASP A 208 -17.03 2.24 0.84
CA ASP A 208 -17.83 2.65 2.00
C ASP A 208 -17.38 4.00 2.57
N THR A 209 -18.34 4.85 2.97
CA THR A 209 -18.06 6.07 3.74
C THR A 209 -18.41 5.86 5.20
N TYR A 210 -17.53 6.29 6.11
CA TYR A 210 -17.67 6.04 7.55
C TYR A 210 -17.37 7.28 8.38
N THR A 211 -18.22 7.53 9.37
CA THR A 211 -17.96 8.53 10.41
C THR A 211 -18.33 8.04 11.80
N ASN A 212 -17.43 8.28 12.77
CA ASN A 212 -17.73 8.10 14.19
C ASN A 212 -18.75 9.11 14.73
N GLY A 213 -18.82 10.27 14.08
CA GLY A 213 -19.72 11.37 14.39
C GLY A 213 -21.01 11.26 13.59
N THR A 214 -21.57 12.39 13.16
CA THR A 214 -22.70 12.38 12.21
C THR A 214 -22.24 12.67 10.79
N ALA A 215 -22.81 11.94 9.81
CA ALA A 215 -22.65 12.21 8.39
C ALA A 215 -23.70 13.23 7.95
N CYS A 216 -23.24 14.26 7.23
CA CYS A 216 -24.05 15.32 6.65
C CYS A 216 -23.90 15.26 5.12
N VAL A 217 -24.81 14.53 4.48
CA VAL A 217 -24.81 14.25 3.04
C VAL A 217 -25.98 14.95 2.33
N ASP A 218 -25.90 15.12 1.02
CA ASP A 218 -27.01 15.59 0.18
C ASP A 218 -27.34 14.62 -0.97
N ALA A 219 -28.37 14.93 -1.75
CA ALA A 219 -28.85 14.05 -2.83
C ALA A 219 -27.90 14.00 -4.04
N ASN A 220 -26.91 14.90 -4.11
CA ASN A 220 -25.92 14.92 -5.17
C ASN A 220 -24.74 13.97 -4.90
N LEU A 221 -24.70 13.34 -3.72
CA LEU A 221 -23.81 12.22 -3.43
C LEU A 221 -24.29 10.97 -4.15
N HIS A 222 -23.45 10.45 -5.04
CA HIS A 222 -23.57 9.15 -5.70
C HIS A 222 -22.60 8.18 -5.02
N GLU A 223 -23.12 7.29 -4.19
CA GLU A 223 -22.30 6.39 -3.37
C GLU A 223 -22.40 4.95 -3.88
N ALA A 224 -21.26 4.42 -4.31
CA ALA A 224 -21.05 3.04 -4.71
C ALA A 224 -20.42 2.28 -3.54
N GLY A 225 -21.18 2.20 -2.45
CA GLY A 225 -20.77 1.70 -1.13
C GLY A 225 -21.83 2.02 -0.08
N ASN A 226 -21.58 1.67 1.18
CA ASN A 226 -22.46 1.97 2.30
C ASN A 226 -22.05 3.26 3.02
N CYS A 227 -23.06 4.05 3.42
CA CYS A 227 -22.84 5.20 4.30
C CYS A 227 -23.08 4.82 5.75
N TYR A 228 -22.02 4.82 6.54
CA TYR A 228 -22.03 4.58 7.98
C TYR A 228 -21.91 5.89 8.73
N GLY A 229 -22.78 6.10 9.72
CA GLY A 229 -22.65 7.24 10.61
C GLY A 229 -23.30 7.04 11.96
N GLY A 230 -22.85 7.78 12.95
CA GLY A 230 -23.43 7.84 14.28
C GLY A 230 -24.89 8.32 14.27
N ALA A 231 -25.57 8.18 15.40
CA ALA A 231 -26.97 8.55 15.54
C ALA A 231 -27.20 10.03 15.13
N GLY A 232 -28.17 10.27 14.25
CA GLY A 232 -28.46 11.60 13.70
C GLY A 232 -27.83 11.90 12.33
N SER A 233 -27.11 10.94 11.74
CA SER A 233 -26.64 11.02 10.36
C SER A 233 -27.79 10.95 9.36
N ASN A 234 -27.67 11.65 8.23
CA ASN A 234 -28.68 11.68 7.16
C ASN A 234 -28.28 10.87 5.91
N CYS A 235 -27.52 9.79 6.08
CA CYS A 235 -27.06 8.88 5.02
C CYS A 235 -28.16 8.40 4.05
N ASN A 236 -29.42 8.41 4.47
CA ASN A 236 -30.58 8.05 3.64
C ASN A 236 -30.89 9.05 2.52
N VAL A 237 -30.25 10.22 2.52
CA VAL A 237 -30.42 11.27 1.49
C VAL A 237 -29.54 11.01 0.26
N ALA A 238 -28.46 10.22 0.39
CA ALA A 238 -27.56 9.88 -0.69
C ALA A 238 -28.24 9.03 -1.77
N THR A 239 -27.73 9.10 -3.00
CA THR A 239 -28.12 8.22 -4.11
C THR A 239 -27.15 7.05 -4.20
N TYR A 240 -27.63 5.82 -4.08
CA TYR A 240 -26.76 4.63 -4.09
C TYR A 240 -26.63 4.02 -5.49
N TYR A 241 -25.40 3.74 -5.90
CA TYR A 241 -25.04 3.17 -7.19
C TYR A 241 -24.72 1.67 -7.04
N CYS A 242 -24.95 0.92 -8.11
CA CYS A 242 -24.54 -0.47 -8.20
C CYS A 242 -23.03 -0.58 -8.37
N TYR A 243 -22.40 -1.49 -7.62
CA TYR A 243 -20.97 -1.76 -7.65
C TYR A 243 -20.65 -3.25 -7.48
N ASN A 244 -19.42 -3.64 -7.79
CA ASN A 244 -18.89 -4.95 -7.44
C ASN A 244 -17.40 -4.86 -7.08
N SER A 245 -16.80 -6.00 -6.72
CA SER A 245 -15.41 -6.05 -6.24
C SER A 245 -14.36 -6.15 -7.34
N THR A 246 -14.72 -5.94 -8.61
CA THR A 246 -13.77 -6.01 -9.72
C THR A 246 -12.99 -4.70 -9.78
N PRO A 247 -11.64 -4.73 -9.75
CA PRO A 247 -10.84 -3.52 -9.97
C PRO A 247 -11.22 -2.86 -11.30
N GLY A 248 -11.35 -1.53 -11.31
CA GLY A 248 -11.76 -0.78 -12.51
C GLY A 248 -13.25 -0.87 -12.85
N PHE A 249 -14.09 -1.42 -11.96
CA PHE A 249 -15.52 -1.43 -12.15
C PHE A 249 -16.09 0.00 -12.13
N ILE A 250 -16.94 0.30 -13.10
CA ILE A 250 -17.59 1.61 -13.24
C ILE A 250 -18.96 1.55 -12.57
N PRO A 251 -19.18 2.27 -11.45
CA PRO A 251 -20.48 2.32 -10.80
C PRO A 251 -21.57 2.87 -11.72
N TYR A 252 -22.76 2.31 -11.63
CA TYR A 252 -23.90 2.75 -12.43
C TYR A 252 -25.18 2.89 -11.60
N ASP A 253 -26.06 3.77 -12.05
CA ASP A 253 -27.35 4.00 -11.41
C ASP A 253 -28.27 2.77 -11.62
N PRO A 254 -28.80 2.15 -10.55
CA PRO A 254 -29.77 1.04 -10.65
C PRO A 254 -31.01 1.39 -11.48
N ALA A 255 -31.40 2.66 -11.57
CA ALA A 255 -32.55 3.10 -12.38
C ALA A 255 -32.36 2.80 -13.88
N THR A 256 -31.12 2.73 -14.36
CA THR A 256 -30.81 2.35 -15.74
C THR A 256 -31.13 0.89 -16.06
N ASN A 257 -31.38 0.07 -15.02
CA ASN A 257 -31.69 -1.35 -15.12
C ASN A 257 -32.97 -1.70 -14.33
N GLY A 258 -34.01 -0.87 -14.46
CA GLY A 258 -35.33 -1.16 -13.85
C GLY A 258 -35.37 -1.05 -12.33
N GLY A 259 -34.40 -0.34 -11.73
CA GLY A 259 -34.31 -0.15 -10.28
C GLY A 259 -33.57 -1.27 -9.53
N VAL A 260 -32.90 -2.17 -10.25
CA VAL A 260 -32.10 -3.26 -9.66
C VAL A 260 -30.72 -3.35 -10.30
N CYS A 261 -29.74 -3.81 -9.55
CA CYS A 261 -28.42 -4.09 -10.11
C CYS A 261 -28.44 -5.30 -11.05
N LYS A 262 -27.48 -5.35 -11.98
CA LYS A 262 -27.23 -6.52 -12.83
C LYS A 262 -26.77 -7.69 -11.96
N ALA A 263 -26.97 -8.90 -12.46
CA ALA A 263 -26.58 -10.11 -11.73
C ALA A 263 -25.07 -10.08 -11.40
N GLY A 264 -24.73 -10.25 -10.11
CA GLY A 264 -23.36 -10.19 -9.61
C GLY A 264 -22.95 -8.85 -8.98
N ASP A 265 -23.73 -7.79 -9.20
CA ASP A 265 -23.50 -6.46 -8.65
C ASP A 265 -24.39 -6.20 -7.42
N THR A 266 -23.95 -5.34 -6.51
CA THR A 266 -24.63 -5.00 -5.24
C THR A 266 -24.89 -3.51 -5.17
N ILE A 267 -25.94 -3.10 -4.45
CA ILE A 267 -26.23 -1.71 -4.12
C ILE A 267 -25.91 -1.43 -2.66
N GLY A 268 -25.36 -0.25 -2.40
CA GLY A 268 -25.11 0.22 -1.04
C GLY A 268 -26.37 0.59 -0.26
N GLN A 269 -26.22 0.83 1.04
CA GLN A 269 -27.30 1.28 1.91
C GLN A 269 -26.82 2.19 3.04
N PRO A 270 -27.73 3.01 3.62
CA PRO A 270 -27.43 3.76 4.84
C PRO A 270 -27.42 2.83 6.06
N VAL A 271 -26.39 2.95 6.91
CA VAL A 271 -26.25 2.24 8.17
C VAL A 271 -26.11 3.24 9.31
N VAL A 272 -27.24 3.54 9.97
CA VAL A 272 -27.33 4.53 11.05
C VAL A 272 -28.17 3.97 12.20
N PRO A 273 -27.69 3.92 13.46
CA PRO A 273 -26.34 4.30 13.88
C PRO A 273 -25.32 3.20 13.62
N ALA A 274 -24.14 3.61 13.16
CA ALA A 274 -22.95 2.77 13.08
C ALA A 274 -22.17 2.79 14.43
N PRO A 275 -21.40 1.73 14.75
CA PRO A 275 -20.41 1.76 15.82
C PRO A 275 -19.35 2.87 15.63
N SER A 276 -18.47 3.08 16.62
CA SER A 276 -17.29 3.93 16.44
C SER A 276 -16.06 3.07 16.10
N LEU A 277 -15.25 3.51 15.15
CA LEU A 277 -13.96 2.92 14.80
C LEU A 277 -12.82 3.63 15.53
N PRO A 278 -11.89 2.90 16.16
CA PRO A 278 -10.68 3.50 16.68
C PRO A 278 -9.76 3.95 15.54
N ASP A 279 -8.81 4.82 15.85
CA ASP A 279 -7.68 5.10 14.95
C ASP A 279 -6.93 3.79 14.66
N PRO A 280 -6.74 3.41 13.37
CA PRO A 280 -5.93 2.25 12.98
C PRO A 280 -4.49 2.29 13.52
N GLY A 281 -3.95 3.48 13.81
CA GLY A 281 -2.62 3.65 14.38
C GLY A 281 -1.48 3.32 13.42
N TYR A 282 -1.65 3.63 12.12
CA TYR A 282 -0.61 3.39 11.13
C TYR A 282 0.67 4.18 11.44
N LEU A 283 1.81 3.56 11.15
CA LEU A 283 3.14 4.11 11.40
C LEU A 283 3.81 4.51 10.09
N ALA A 284 4.74 5.46 10.16
CA ALA A 284 5.63 5.84 9.07
C ALA A 284 7.09 5.49 9.44
N PRO A 285 7.47 4.19 9.42
CA PRO A 285 8.75 3.72 9.94
C PRO A 285 9.96 4.22 9.14
N SER A 286 9.79 4.55 7.85
CA SER A 286 10.89 4.92 6.96
C SER A 286 11.36 6.37 7.07
N VAL A 287 10.58 7.25 7.73
CA VAL A 287 10.89 8.69 7.89
C VAL A 287 12.30 8.96 8.44
N PRO A 288 12.81 8.23 9.47
CA PRO A 288 14.13 8.48 10.03
C PRO A 288 15.31 8.28 9.07
N TYR A 289 15.09 7.61 7.92
CA TYR A 289 16.14 7.38 6.92
C TYR A 289 16.26 8.51 5.89
N TYR A 290 15.31 9.46 5.87
CA TYR A 290 15.27 10.60 4.94
C TYR A 290 15.42 11.93 5.69
N THR A 291 16.56 12.09 6.37
CA THR A 291 16.84 13.26 7.25
C THR A 291 17.67 14.36 6.59
N ALA A 292 18.15 14.15 5.37
CA ALA A 292 18.93 15.15 4.65
C ALA A 292 18.06 16.35 4.29
N GLY A 293 18.56 17.57 4.54
CA GLY A 293 17.91 18.79 4.07
C GLY A 293 17.98 18.89 2.55
N ALA A 294 16.83 19.08 1.92
CA ALA A 294 16.68 19.21 0.48
C ALA A 294 16.04 20.55 0.12
N GLY A 295 16.27 21.01 -1.12
CA GLY A 295 15.75 22.26 -1.64
C GLY A 295 15.08 22.07 -2.99
N TYR A 296 14.07 22.89 -3.27
CA TYR A 296 13.48 22.98 -4.60
C TYR A 296 14.26 24.00 -5.42
N ALA A 297 14.90 23.54 -6.50
CA ALA A 297 15.66 24.38 -7.42
C ALA A 297 15.09 24.22 -8.82
N LYS A 298 14.28 25.20 -9.22
CA LYS A 298 13.57 25.19 -10.50
C LYS A 298 14.53 24.98 -11.68
N ASP A 299 14.14 24.12 -12.61
CA ASP A 299 14.80 23.80 -13.87
C ASP A 299 16.26 23.33 -13.69
N ASN A 300 16.55 22.63 -12.60
CA ASN A 300 17.88 22.07 -12.35
C ASN A 300 18.27 20.95 -13.35
N ARG A 301 17.37 20.57 -14.26
CA ARG A 301 17.61 19.71 -15.43
C ARG A 301 17.30 20.40 -16.77
N GLY A 302 17.34 21.74 -16.80
CA GLY A 302 17.18 22.55 -18.01
C GLY A 302 15.73 22.93 -18.32
N THR A 303 14.84 21.94 -18.48
CA THR A 303 13.40 22.15 -18.76
C THR A 303 12.47 21.62 -17.67
N TRP A 304 13.03 20.96 -16.65
CA TRP A 304 12.32 20.39 -15.51
C TRP A 304 13.23 20.30 -14.29
N THR A 305 12.66 19.98 -13.14
CA THR A 305 13.31 19.92 -11.84
C THR A 305 13.34 18.50 -11.30
N GLU A 306 14.51 17.95 -11.00
CA GLU A 306 14.62 16.71 -10.22
C GLU A 306 14.67 17.05 -8.72
N MET A 307 13.83 16.37 -7.94
CA MET A 307 13.73 16.52 -6.49
C MET A 307 14.19 15.22 -5.83
N TYR A 308 15.03 15.35 -4.79
CA TYR A 308 15.52 14.24 -3.98
C TYR A 308 14.69 14.11 -2.71
N ALA A 309 14.40 12.88 -2.28
CA ALA A 309 13.76 12.65 -1.00
C ALA A 309 14.57 13.22 0.19
N GLY A 310 13.87 13.68 1.23
CA GLY A 310 14.48 14.38 2.36
C GLY A 310 13.56 15.41 3.01
N GLN A 311 14.14 16.34 3.76
CA GLN A 311 13.45 17.37 4.49
C GLN A 311 13.41 18.68 3.70
N TYR A 312 12.21 19.13 3.38
CA TYR A 312 11.94 20.39 2.71
C TYR A 312 11.43 21.41 3.71
N GLY A 313 12.00 22.62 3.67
CA GLY A 313 11.55 23.79 4.44
C GLY A 313 10.21 24.32 3.94
N ALA A 314 10.19 25.57 3.48
CA ALA A 314 9.05 26.10 2.74
C ALA A 314 9.08 25.57 1.29
N PHE A 315 8.22 24.60 0.98
CA PHE A 315 8.01 24.16 -0.40
C PHE A 315 6.78 24.85 -0.99
N HIS A 316 6.99 25.47 -2.14
CA HIS A 316 5.93 26.09 -2.92
C HIS A 316 6.16 25.80 -4.39
N LEU A 317 5.28 25.00 -4.98
CA LEU A 317 5.19 24.86 -6.42
C LEU A 317 4.49 26.12 -6.97
N SER A 318 5.25 27.20 -7.14
CA SER A 318 4.78 28.52 -7.57
C SER A 318 4.84 28.71 -9.09
N GLY A 319 3.87 29.43 -9.67
CA GLY A 319 3.63 29.49 -11.11
C GLY A 319 4.45 30.54 -11.86
N GLY A 320 4.81 30.19 -13.09
CA GLY A 320 5.48 31.04 -14.09
C GLY A 320 6.40 30.20 -14.96
N SER A 321 6.14 30.10 -16.28
CA SER A 321 6.82 29.25 -17.29
C SER A 321 7.16 27.83 -16.80
N ALA A 322 6.38 26.81 -17.18
CA ALA A 322 6.67 25.37 -17.08
C ALA A 322 7.50 24.95 -15.85
N SER A 323 6.90 24.79 -14.67
CA SER A 323 7.60 24.23 -13.51
C SER A 323 7.25 22.76 -13.34
N CYS A 324 7.91 21.89 -14.11
CA CYS A 324 7.79 20.45 -13.92
C CYS A 324 8.79 19.97 -12.87
N ALA A 325 8.32 19.09 -11.99
CA ALA A 325 9.11 18.54 -10.93
C ALA A 325 8.92 17.02 -10.88
N PHE A 326 10.02 16.29 -11.07
CA PHE A 326 10.08 14.85 -10.91
C PHE A 326 10.58 14.51 -9.50
N LEU A 327 9.87 13.65 -8.79
CA LEU A 327 10.23 13.17 -7.45
C LEU A 327 10.97 11.84 -7.53
N ASP A 328 12.20 11.80 -7.02
CA ASP A 328 12.90 10.55 -6.73
C ASP A 328 12.16 9.77 -5.62
N PRO A 329 12.27 8.43 -5.60
CA PRO A 329 11.62 7.60 -4.57
C PRO A 329 12.10 7.97 -3.17
N GLY A 330 11.20 7.92 -2.20
CA GLY A 330 11.54 8.17 -0.80
C GLY A 330 10.49 8.96 -0.02
N VAL A 331 10.89 9.40 1.17
CA VAL A 331 10.02 10.21 2.04
C VAL A 331 10.35 11.69 1.87
N TYR A 332 9.33 12.50 1.59
CA TYR A 332 9.39 13.95 1.52
C TYR A 332 8.79 14.55 2.79
N THR A 333 9.65 15.03 3.69
CA THR A 333 9.24 15.65 4.95
C THR A 333 9.04 17.15 4.74
N TRP A 334 7.79 17.60 4.72
CA TRP A 334 7.41 19.00 4.48
C TRP A 334 7.42 19.81 5.78
N THR A 335 8.61 20.14 6.30
CA THR A 335 8.75 20.82 7.60
C THR A 335 8.11 22.22 7.65
N GLY A 336 8.04 22.94 6.52
CA GLY A 336 7.37 24.23 6.40
C GLY A 336 5.99 24.15 5.73
N GLY A 337 5.46 22.94 5.52
CA GLY A 337 4.23 22.70 4.75
C GLY A 337 4.47 22.56 3.25
N TYR A 338 3.39 22.20 2.56
CA TYR A 338 3.34 21.98 1.12
C TYR A 338 2.34 22.95 0.50
N GLN A 339 2.78 23.72 -0.50
CA GLN A 339 1.91 24.63 -1.25
C GLN A 339 2.02 24.37 -2.75
N SER A 340 0.89 24.30 -3.44
CA SER A 340 0.81 24.15 -4.90
C SER A 340 -0.37 24.93 -5.45
N ASP A 341 -0.12 26.09 -6.06
CA ASP A 341 -1.17 27.04 -6.46
C ASP A 341 -1.02 27.58 -7.89
N ALA A 342 -0.17 26.92 -8.67
CA ALA A 342 0.41 27.45 -9.89
C ALA A 342 -0.14 26.82 -11.16
N SER A 343 -0.78 27.60 -12.04
CA SER A 343 -1.01 27.14 -13.41
C SER A 343 0.32 26.94 -14.15
N GLY A 344 0.40 25.93 -15.02
CA GLY A 344 1.66 25.60 -15.69
C GLY A 344 2.69 24.94 -14.77
N SER A 345 2.23 24.19 -13.75
CA SER A 345 3.07 23.38 -12.88
C SER A 345 2.59 21.93 -12.82
N LEU A 346 3.52 20.99 -12.69
CA LEU A 346 3.23 19.57 -12.48
C LEU A 346 4.31 18.95 -11.61
N LEU A 347 3.91 18.37 -10.48
CA LEU A 347 4.76 17.56 -9.61
C LEU A 347 4.37 16.09 -9.74
N SER A 348 5.31 15.21 -10.07
CA SER A 348 5.01 13.79 -10.22
C SER A 348 6.21 12.87 -9.99
N ASN A 349 5.97 11.61 -9.63
CA ASN A 349 6.95 10.53 -9.64
C ASN A 349 6.79 9.57 -10.81
N GLU A 350 5.92 9.86 -11.78
CA GLU A 350 5.67 9.05 -12.99
C GLU A 350 6.81 9.12 -14.00
N LEU A 351 7.28 7.97 -14.45
CA LEU A 351 8.33 7.88 -15.46
C LEU A 351 7.71 7.60 -16.83
N LYS A 352 7.79 8.56 -17.74
CA LYS A 352 7.19 8.47 -19.07
C LYS A 352 8.23 8.46 -20.17
N ALA A 353 7.88 7.86 -21.31
CA ALA A 353 8.69 7.92 -22.52
C ALA A 353 8.77 9.35 -23.07
N PRO A 354 9.79 9.69 -23.87
CA PRO A 354 9.71 10.87 -24.73
C PRO A 354 8.69 10.60 -25.84
N ASP A 355 7.92 11.62 -26.24
CA ASP A 355 6.85 11.49 -27.25
C ASP A 355 5.93 10.29 -26.97
N GLU A 356 5.25 10.28 -25.82
CA GLU A 356 4.38 9.20 -25.31
C GLU A 356 3.45 8.65 -26.41
N GLU A 357 3.33 7.33 -26.51
CA GLU A 357 2.50 6.73 -27.56
C GLU A 357 1.00 6.92 -27.31
N SER A 358 0.23 7.02 -28.39
CA SER A 358 -1.23 7.02 -28.28
C SER A 358 -1.73 5.59 -28.01
N THR A 359 -2.40 5.38 -26.88
CA THR A 359 -3.08 4.12 -26.50
C THR A 359 -4.06 3.59 -27.57
N ALA A 360 -4.59 4.46 -28.43
CA ALA A 360 -5.48 4.09 -29.54
C ALA A 360 -4.74 3.59 -30.81
N ALA A 361 -3.43 3.77 -30.90
CA ALA A 361 -2.62 3.52 -32.09
C ALA A 361 -1.15 3.22 -31.73
N VAL A 362 -0.94 2.21 -30.88
CA VAL A 362 0.37 1.74 -30.42
C VAL A 362 1.30 1.38 -31.58
N GLY A 363 2.60 1.61 -31.40
CA GLY A 363 3.63 1.33 -32.42
C GLY A 363 3.57 2.20 -33.69
N THR A 364 2.72 3.22 -33.70
CA THR A 364 2.62 4.20 -34.80
C THR A 364 3.24 5.54 -34.42
N ALA A 365 3.28 6.49 -35.35
CA ALA A 365 3.73 7.86 -35.08
C ALA A 365 2.71 8.72 -34.32
N ALA A 366 1.61 8.13 -33.83
CA ALA A 366 0.59 8.86 -33.07
C ALA A 366 1.07 9.09 -31.63
N VAL A 367 1.12 10.36 -31.22
CA VAL A 367 1.50 10.79 -29.87
C VAL A 367 0.25 10.93 -29.00
N ALA A 368 0.37 10.64 -27.70
CA ALA A 368 -0.66 10.91 -26.71
C ALA A 368 -1.05 12.40 -26.70
N ASN A 369 -2.34 12.70 -26.50
CA ASN A 369 -2.83 14.07 -26.46
C ASN A 369 -3.90 14.28 -25.37
N PRO A 370 -3.58 15.00 -24.28
CA PRO A 370 -2.25 15.54 -23.95
C PRO A 370 -1.26 14.41 -23.59
N GLN A 371 0.04 14.68 -23.70
CA GLN A 371 1.06 13.86 -23.03
C GLN A 371 1.02 14.13 -21.52
N PHE A 372 1.42 13.15 -20.70
CA PHE A 372 1.36 13.28 -19.25
C PHE A 372 2.13 14.51 -18.75
N TRP A 373 3.37 14.69 -19.21
CA TRP A 373 4.21 15.83 -18.80
C TRP A 373 3.88 17.15 -19.51
N ASP A 374 2.82 17.18 -20.33
CA ASP A 374 2.26 18.40 -20.91
C ASP A 374 0.95 18.83 -20.21
N MET A 375 0.48 18.04 -19.24
CA MET A 375 -0.65 18.36 -18.38
C MET A 375 -0.50 19.72 -17.70
N ASN A 376 -1.66 20.31 -17.36
CA ASN A 376 -1.73 21.65 -16.78
C ASN A 376 -0.96 22.71 -17.59
N SER A 377 -0.81 22.50 -18.91
CA SER A 377 -0.07 23.39 -19.83
C SER A 377 1.41 23.59 -19.46
N THR A 378 2.06 22.54 -18.96
CA THR A 378 3.47 22.60 -18.54
C THR A 378 4.45 22.47 -19.70
N GLY A 379 4.20 21.60 -20.69
CA GLY A 379 5.06 21.49 -21.89
C GLY A 379 6.40 20.78 -21.64
N CYS A 380 6.47 19.88 -20.66
CA CYS A 380 7.72 19.25 -20.23
C CYS A 380 7.94 17.85 -20.79
N ALA A 381 7.03 17.34 -21.61
CA ALA A 381 7.20 16.02 -22.22
C ALA A 381 8.56 15.88 -22.91
N GLY A 382 9.15 14.69 -22.78
CA GLY A 382 10.38 14.39 -23.49
C GLY A 382 10.13 14.41 -24.99
N HIS A 383 11.14 14.76 -25.78
CA HIS A 383 11.02 14.76 -27.23
C HIS A 383 12.32 14.24 -27.86
N PHE A 384 12.17 13.42 -28.89
CA PHE A 384 13.29 12.91 -29.66
C PHE A 384 13.06 13.05 -31.17
N ASN A 385 14.13 12.89 -31.94
CA ASN A 385 14.03 12.73 -33.38
C ASN A 385 15.09 11.76 -33.90
N VAL A 386 14.83 11.24 -35.09
CA VAL A 386 15.73 10.33 -35.78
C VAL A 386 16.19 10.92 -37.11
N ALA A 387 17.47 10.69 -37.44
CA ALA A 387 18.04 11.15 -38.71
C ALA A 387 19.03 10.13 -39.28
N PRO A 388 19.06 9.93 -40.61
CA PRO A 388 20.09 9.11 -41.22
C PRO A 388 21.43 9.84 -41.15
N THR A 389 22.49 9.12 -40.78
CA THR A 389 23.83 9.69 -40.62
C THR A 389 24.86 8.84 -41.36
N PRO A 390 25.96 9.40 -41.90
CA PRO A 390 27.04 8.60 -42.45
C PRO A 390 27.64 7.66 -41.39
N ALA A 391 27.71 6.37 -41.69
CA ALA A 391 28.36 5.36 -40.87
C ALA A 391 29.35 4.51 -41.71
N PRO A 392 30.46 5.10 -42.20
CA PRO A 392 31.40 4.40 -43.07
C PRO A 392 31.96 3.13 -42.42
N GLY A 393 31.85 2.01 -43.12
CA GLY A 393 32.21 0.66 -42.66
C GLY A 393 31.15 -0.03 -41.80
N PHE A 394 30.15 0.70 -41.30
CA PHE A 394 29.21 0.23 -40.29
C PHE A 394 27.76 0.60 -40.59
N GLY A 395 27.39 0.90 -41.84
CA GLY A 395 26.02 1.22 -42.19
C GLY A 395 25.05 0.10 -41.84
N ILE A 396 23.86 0.47 -41.37
CA ILE A 396 22.75 -0.46 -41.20
C ILE A 396 22.33 -0.98 -42.58
N LYS A 397 21.89 -2.25 -42.66
CA LYS A 397 21.60 -2.92 -43.94
C LYS A 397 20.17 -3.44 -44.01
N HIS A 398 19.42 -2.95 -44.99
CA HIS A 398 18.08 -3.41 -45.32
C HIS A 398 18.13 -4.45 -46.46
N ASN A 399 18.79 -5.59 -46.23
CA ASN A 399 18.95 -6.68 -47.20
C ASN A 399 19.51 -6.23 -48.58
N GLY A 400 20.36 -5.20 -48.62
CA GLY A 400 21.00 -4.72 -49.84
C GLY A 400 20.21 -3.65 -50.60
N GLY A 401 19.17 -3.06 -49.99
CA GLY A 401 18.29 -2.07 -50.61
C GLY A 401 18.13 -0.78 -49.79
N ASN A 402 17.08 -0.02 -50.10
CA ASN A 402 16.64 1.10 -49.30
C ASN A 402 15.45 0.67 -48.46
N GLY A 403 15.35 1.13 -47.23
CA GLY A 403 14.23 0.78 -46.37
C GLY A 403 14.03 1.73 -45.21
N LYS A 404 12.86 1.60 -44.59
CA LYS A 404 12.42 2.39 -43.45
C LYS A 404 12.70 1.60 -42.17
N TRP A 405 13.10 2.30 -41.12
CA TRP A 405 13.27 1.75 -39.78
C TRP A 405 12.34 2.51 -38.84
N GLY A 406 11.59 1.78 -38.03
CA GLY A 406 10.84 2.33 -36.91
C GLY A 406 11.75 2.36 -35.68
N VAL A 407 11.70 3.43 -34.91
CA VAL A 407 12.51 3.60 -33.70
C VAL A 407 11.61 4.06 -32.56
N GLU A 408 11.72 3.36 -31.45
CA GLU A 408 11.02 3.66 -30.19
C GLU A 408 12.01 3.71 -29.03
N LEU A 409 11.69 4.55 -28.05
CA LEU A 409 12.49 4.74 -26.85
C LEU A 409 11.66 4.43 -25.61
N THR A 410 12.31 3.93 -24.58
CA THR A 410 11.77 3.91 -23.22
C THR A 410 12.68 4.68 -22.30
N SER A 411 12.10 5.40 -21.35
CA SER A 411 12.83 6.09 -20.30
C SER A 411 13.21 5.10 -19.20
N VAL A 412 14.45 5.14 -18.72
CA VAL A 412 14.94 4.20 -17.71
C VAL A 412 15.67 4.95 -16.58
N ARG A 413 15.46 4.49 -15.35
CA ARG A 413 16.17 4.96 -14.15
C ARG A 413 16.37 3.83 -13.15
N TRP A 414 17.29 4.04 -12.22
CA TRP A 414 17.51 3.14 -11.09
C TRP A 414 17.18 3.83 -9.78
N ASP A 415 16.32 3.18 -9.02
CA ASP A 415 15.72 3.71 -7.81
C ASP A 415 16.19 2.92 -6.59
N THR A 416 16.69 3.63 -5.58
CA THR A 416 17.15 3.06 -4.32
C THR A 416 16.18 3.36 -3.20
N PHE A 417 15.96 2.38 -2.32
CA PHE A 417 15.18 2.56 -1.11
C PHE A 417 16.11 2.50 0.10
N ASN A 418 16.07 3.54 0.95
CA ASN A 418 17.10 3.77 1.97
C ASN A 418 16.76 3.22 3.37
N ASP A 419 15.62 2.55 3.53
CA ASP A 419 15.23 1.96 4.82
C ASP A 419 15.65 0.48 4.89
N PRO A 420 16.71 0.15 5.64
CA PRO A 420 17.23 -1.21 5.70
C PRO A 420 16.40 -2.15 6.59
N THR A 421 15.32 -1.68 7.22
CA THR A 421 14.51 -2.48 8.15
C THR A 421 13.44 -3.30 7.45
N ILE A 422 13.06 -2.91 6.24
CA ILE A 422 12.16 -3.67 5.39
C ILE A 422 13.00 -4.72 4.67
N LEU A 423 12.89 -5.99 5.06
CA LEU A 423 13.64 -7.09 4.45
C LEU A 423 12.71 -8.17 3.90
N PRO A 424 13.03 -8.78 2.74
CA PRO A 424 14.18 -8.49 1.87
C PRO A 424 13.99 -7.21 1.04
N ASP A 425 15.03 -6.38 0.94
CA ASP A 425 15.05 -5.17 0.10
C ASP A 425 15.96 -5.37 -1.12
N PRO A 426 15.40 -5.65 -2.31
CA PRO A 426 16.19 -5.75 -3.54
C PRO A 426 16.69 -4.40 -4.08
N CYS A 427 16.14 -3.27 -3.61
CA CYS A 427 16.42 -1.92 -4.08
C CYS A 427 17.45 -1.17 -3.22
N LEU A 428 17.82 -1.71 -2.04
CA LEU A 428 18.81 -1.08 -1.13
C LEU A 428 20.23 -1.08 -1.71
N ALA A 429 20.62 -2.19 -2.34
CA ALA A 429 21.97 -2.36 -2.87
C ALA A 429 22.09 -1.73 -4.26
N SER A 430 23.23 -1.07 -4.52
CA SER A 430 23.57 -0.57 -5.86
C SER A 430 23.49 -1.71 -6.90
N PRO A 431 22.87 -1.49 -8.08
CA PRO A 431 22.42 -0.19 -8.61
C PRO A 431 21.03 0.27 -8.16
N GLY A 432 20.30 -0.50 -7.35
CA GLY A 432 18.89 -0.28 -7.03
C GLY A 432 17.95 -1.03 -7.97
N CYS A 433 16.64 -0.81 -7.82
CA CYS A 433 15.62 -1.38 -8.67
C CYS A 433 15.45 -0.56 -9.95
N ARG A 434 15.45 -1.23 -11.10
CA ARG A 434 15.25 -0.55 -12.39
C ARG A 434 13.78 -0.21 -12.59
N ARG A 435 13.50 1.00 -13.09
CA ARG A 435 12.23 1.40 -13.70
C ARG A 435 12.43 1.69 -15.17
N GLU A 436 11.44 1.36 -15.97
CA GLU A 436 11.43 1.48 -17.43
C GLU A 436 9.98 1.73 -17.86
N SER A 437 9.76 2.83 -18.58
CA SER A 437 8.43 3.24 -19.07
C SER A 437 7.91 2.35 -20.18
N ALA A 438 6.62 2.49 -20.49
CA ALA A 438 6.05 2.10 -21.77
C ALA A 438 6.83 2.72 -22.97
N PRO A 439 6.70 2.17 -24.19
CA PRO A 439 7.34 2.70 -25.39
C PRO A 439 6.87 4.10 -25.79
N SER A 440 7.76 4.86 -26.42
CA SER A 440 7.39 6.09 -27.11
C SER A 440 6.56 5.80 -28.36
N SER A 441 5.89 6.83 -28.88
CA SER A 441 5.44 6.83 -30.27
C SER A 441 6.62 6.52 -31.21
N CYS A 442 6.33 5.77 -32.27
CA CYS A 442 7.36 5.35 -33.21
C CYS A 442 7.76 6.52 -34.12
N GLN A 443 9.08 6.73 -34.26
CA GLN A 443 9.62 7.59 -35.30
C GLN A 443 10.27 6.80 -36.42
N GLU A 444 10.06 7.27 -37.65
CA GLU A 444 10.52 6.56 -38.84
C GLU A 444 11.69 7.27 -39.52
N VAL A 445 12.67 6.47 -39.95
CA VAL A 445 13.82 6.96 -40.70
C VAL A 445 14.15 6.03 -41.87
N GLY A 446 14.39 6.62 -43.05
CA GLY A 446 14.86 5.88 -44.22
C GLY A 446 16.38 5.85 -44.30
N THR A 447 16.94 4.67 -44.58
CA THR A 447 18.38 4.51 -44.86
C THR A 447 18.62 3.93 -46.26
N ILE A 448 19.78 4.25 -46.80
CA ILE A 448 20.27 3.79 -48.11
C ILE A 448 21.52 2.94 -47.88
N ASP A 449 21.44 1.64 -48.16
CA ASP A 449 22.52 0.69 -47.92
C ASP A 449 23.82 1.08 -48.64
N SER A 450 23.72 1.61 -49.87
CA SER A 450 24.87 2.03 -50.68
C SER A 450 25.59 3.27 -50.13
N ASN A 451 24.89 4.11 -49.36
CA ASN A 451 25.46 5.28 -48.70
C ASN A 451 26.09 4.97 -47.34
N ASN A 452 26.03 3.70 -46.91
CA ASN A 452 26.60 3.24 -45.64
C ASN A 452 26.07 4.06 -44.46
N GLN A 453 24.75 4.28 -44.41
CA GLN A 453 24.11 5.11 -43.40
C GLN A 453 23.83 4.32 -42.13
N GLY A 454 23.99 4.97 -40.98
CA GLY A 454 23.40 4.56 -39.71
C GLY A 454 22.26 5.49 -39.33
N ILE A 455 21.77 5.37 -38.10
CA ILE A 455 20.71 6.22 -37.57
C ILE A 455 21.23 6.93 -36.33
N ASN A 456 21.06 8.25 -36.28
CA ASN A 456 21.22 9.03 -35.07
C ASN A 456 19.86 9.23 -34.41
N VAL A 457 19.76 8.86 -33.15
CA VAL A 457 18.65 9.18 -32.27
C VAL A 457 19.08 10.38 -31.44
N ASN A 458 18.36 11.48 -31.55
CA ASN A 458 18.67 12.72 -30.87
C ASN A 458 17.58 13.05 -29.86
N ILE A 459 17.98 13.26 -28.61
CA ILE A 459 17.09 13.84 -27.60
C ILE A 459 17.21 15.36 -27.68
N THR A 460 16.08 16.04 -27.86
CA THR A 460 16.01 17.51 -27.84
C THR A 460 15.48 18.04 -26.51
N GLN A 461 14.75 17.20 -25.78
CA GLN A 461 14.24 17.47 -24.44
C GLN A 461 14.20 16.14 -23.67
N ASN A 462 14.84 16.09 -22.50
CA ASN A 462 14.79 14.90 -21.66
C ASN A 462 13.39 14.74 -21.08
N ALA A 463 12.86 13.52 -21.16
CA ALA A 463 11.73 13.12 -20.35
C ALA A 463 12.08 13.26 -18.85
N PRO A 464 11.20 13.85 -18.03
CA PRO A 464 11.44 13.98 -16.60
C PRO A 464 11.74 12.63 -15.92
N GLY A 465 12.77 12.61 -15.08
CA GLY A 465 13.23 11.43 -14.36
C GLY A 465 14.07 10.42 -15.15
N ALA A 466 14.20 10.56 -16.47
CA ALA A 466 15.00 9.64 -17.30
C ALA A 466 16.51 9.83 -17.06
N GLN A 467 17.18 8.76 -16.64
CA GLN A 467 18.64 8.70 -16.52
C GLN A 467 19.28 8.03 -17.75
N TYR A 468 18.51 7.18 -18.42
CA TYR A 468 18.90 6.43 -19.62
C TYR A 468 17.71 6.31 -20.57
N TYR A 469 18.03 5.98 -21.83
CA TYR A 469 17.06 5.56 -22.84
C TYR A 469 17.43 4.18 -23.35
N ASN A 470 16.48 3.24 -23.32
CA ASN A 470 16.59 2.02 -24.11
C ASN A 470 16.01 2.32 -25.50
N ILE A 471 16.69 1.85 -26.54
CA ILE A 471 16.27 2.06 -27.93
C ILE A 471 15.82 0.72 -28.51
N TYR A 472 14.66 0.73 -29.15
CA TYR A 472 14.07 -0.39 -29.86
C TYR A 472 13.91 -0.03 -31.34
N VAL A 473 14.13 -1.01 -32.22
CA VAL A 473 14.07 -0.80 -33.67
C VAL A 473 13.24 -1.89 -34.33
N ASN A 474 12.39 -1.47 -35.26
CA ASN A 474 11.65 -2.34 -36.16
C ASN A 474 12.20 -2.19 -37.60
N PRO A 475 12.61 -3.28 -38.26
CA PRO A 475 13.19 -3.18 -39.59
C PRO A 475 12.19 -2.86 -40.71
N ASN A 476 10.89 -2.92 -40.43
CA ASN A 476 9.84 -2.68 -41.42
C ASN A 476 9.28 -1.24 -41.38
N GLY A 477 9.76 -0.39 -40.47
CA GLY A 477 9.21 0.93 -40.19
C GLY A 477 8.29 0.95 -38.97
N CYS A 478 7.54 2.02 -38.79
CA CYS A 478 6.46 2.07 -37.80
C CYS A 478 5.27 1.20 -38.25
N LEU A 479 4.40 0.77 -37.33
CA LEU A 479 3.28 -0.14 -37.66
C LEU A 479 2.29 0.44 -38.68
N SER A 480 2.19 1.77 -38.78
CA SER A 480 1.40 2.46 -39.81
C SER A 480 1.96 2.33 -41.23
N SER A 481 3.21 1.89 -41.38
CA SER A 481 3.96 1.91 -42.64
C SER A 481 3.95 0.57 -43.38
N TYR A 482 3.43 -0.50 -42.77
CA TYR A 482 3.35 -1.82 -43.39
C TYR A 482 2.15 -2.63 -42.86
N VAL A 483 1.73 -3.64 -43.62
CA VAL A 483 0.54 -4.44 -43.29
C VAL A 483 0.93 -5.65 -42.44
N GLY A 484 0.16 -5.91 -41.39
CA GLY A 484 0.35 -7.08 -40.52
C GLY A 484 1.42 -6.90 -39.44
N GLY A 485 1.86 -5.67 -39.19
CA GLY A 485 2.80 -5.35 -38.12
C GLY A 485 2.20 -5.54 -36.72
N SER A 486 3.09 -5.87 -35.79
CA SER A 486 2.78 -5.99 -34.36
C SER A 486 3.83 -5.23 -33.56
N GLN A 487 3.46 -4.68 -32.40
CA GLN A 487 4.39 -4.05 -31.48
C GLN A 487 5.58 -4.94 -31.12
N ASN A 488 5.34 -6.25 -31.12
CA ASN A 488 6.36 -7.26 -30.88
C ASN A 488 7.45 -7.32 -31.97
N ASP A 489 7.30 -6.61 -33.09
CA ASP A 489 8.31 -6.54 -34.17
C ASP A 489 9.51 -5.63 -33.79
N PHE A 490 9.38 -4.81 -32.76
CA PHE A 490 10.46 -3.95 -32.26
C PHE A 490 11.47 -4.74 -31.43
N SER A 491 12.76 -4.41 -31.63
CA SER A 491 13.88 -5.15 -31.04
C SER A 491 14.85 -4.22 -30.32
N PHE A 492 15.22 -4.57 -29.09
CA PHE A 492 16.18 -3.83 -28.28
C PHE A 492 17.55 -3.76 -28.96
N VAL A 493 18.00 -2.52 -29.19
CA VAL A 493 19.29 -2.20 -29.80
C VAL A 493 20.34 -1.85 -28.76
N GLY A 494 19.97 -1.16 -27.69
CA GLY A 494 20.93 -0.80 -26.65
C GLY A 494 20.38 0.20 -25.67
N ARG A 495 21.10 0.37 -24.56
CA ARG A 495 20.86 1.36 -23.53
C ARG A 495 21.87 2.48 -23.61
N TYR A 496 21.40 3.71 -23.57
CA TYR A 496 22.20 4.91 -23.72
C TYR A 496 21.96 5.85 -22.53
N LEU A 497 22.99 6.57 -22.10
CA LEU A 497 22.84 7.62 -21.09
C LEU A 497 21.95 8.75 -21.63
N ALA A 498 21.03 9.24 -20.80
CA ALA A 498 20.31 10.46 -21.12
C ALA A 498 21.31 11.64 -21.18
N PRO A 499 21.17 12.59 -22.13
CA PRO A 499 22.07 13.73 -22.19
C PRO A 499 22.12 14.52 -20.87
N GLY A 500 23.34 14.80 -20.40
CA GLY A 500 23.59 15.45 -19.12
C GLY A 500 23.77 14.49 -17.94
N PHE A 501 23.83 13.18 -18.18
CA PHE A 501 24.08 12.14 -17.17
C PHE A 501 25.36 11.33 -17.47
N VAL A 502 26.00 10.84 -16.41
CA VAL A 502 27.17 9.93 -16.45
C VAL A 502 27.07 8.87 -15.37
N ASP A 503 27.58 7.67 -15.64
CA ASP A 503 27.47 6.52 -14.73
C ASP A 503 28.83 5.90 -14.37
N GLY A 504 29.94 6.45 -14.87
CA GLY A 504 31.27 5.90 -14.60
C GLY A 504 31.49 4.47 -15.10
N GLY A 505 30.66 3.97 -16.04
CA GLY A 505 30.75 2.63 -16.61
C GLY A 505 29.67 1.65 -16.15
N GLY A 506 28.72 2.06 -15.31
CA GLY A 506 27.52 1.29 -14.99
C GLY A 506 26.55 2.01 -14.05
N PRO A 507 25.27 1.59 -13.98
CA PRO A 507 24.26 2.29 -13.21
C PRO A 507 24.53 2.32 -11.70
N PRO A 508 23.95 3.28 -10.96
CA PRO A 508 23.03 4.34 -11.42
C PRO A 508 23.76 5.54 -12.05
N ALA A 509 23.07 6.31 -12.90
CA ALA A 509 23.66 7.52 -13.46
C ALA A 509 23.54 8.71 -12.50
N THR A 510 24.46 9.65 -12.63
CA THR A 510 24.51 10.90 -11.88
C THR A 510 24.41 12.10 -12.83
N PRO A 511 23.70 13.16 -12.43
CA PRO A 511 23.54 14.37 -13.22
C PRO A 511 24.84 15.20 -13.24
N VAL A 512 25.28 15.63 -14.43
CA VAL A 512 26.46 16.51 -14.61
C VAL A 512 26.18 17.74 -15.48
N GLY A 513 25.14 17.69 -16.32
CA GLY A 513 24.83 18.73 -17.30
C GLY A 513 25.90 18.91 -18.40
N PRO A 514 25.66 19.79 -19.39
CA PRO A 514 24.41 20.51 -19.64
C PRO A 514 23.31 19.59 -20.20
N TYR A 515 22.06 19.95 -19.94
CA TYR A 515 20.86 19.24 -20.40
C TYR A 515 20.38 19.78 -21.75
N PRO A 516 19.63 18.98 -22.54
CA PRO A 516 19.14 19.41 -23.84
C PRO A 516 18.04 20.47 -23.68
N SER A 517 18.07 21.50 -24.54
CA SER A 517 17.13 22.61 -24.55
C SER A 517 16.70 22.94 -25.99
N GLY A 518 16.12 21.94 -26.67
CA GLY A 518 15.67 22.02 -28.06
C GLY A 518 16.73 21.69 -29.12
N ALA A 519 18.02 21.68 -28.77
CA ALA A 519 19.09 21.25 -29.68
C ALA A 519 19.27 19.73 -29.67
N ASN A 520 19.56 19.14 -30.83
CA ASN A 520 19.84 17.71 -30.96
C ASN A 520 21.04 17.28 -30.09
N LYS A 521 20.80 16.35 -29.17
CA LYS A 521 21.85 15.60 -28.46
C LYS A 521 21.78 14.13 -28.85
N THR A 522 22.72 13.71 -29.69
CA THR A 522 22.77 12.32 -30.18
C THR A 522 23.14 11.35 -29.07
N LEU A 523 22.37 10.28 -28.93
CA LEU A 523 22.68 9.16 -28.06
C LEU A 523 23.83 8.34 -28.67
N VAL A 524 24.90 8.09 -27.92
CA VAL A 524 26.08 7.38 -28.41
C VAL A 524 26.61 6.42 -27.35
N LEU A 525 27.48 5.49 -27.75
CA LEU A 525 28.18 4.55 -26.86
C LEU A 525 27.23 3.67 -26.02
N GLY A 526 26.15 3.20 -26.63
CA GLY A 526 25.17 2.35 -25.96
C GLY A 526 25.74 0.99 -25.54
N THR A 527 25.14 0.42 -24.50
CA THR A 527 25.56 -0.87 -23.90
C THR A 527 24.41 -1.87 -23.85
N GLY A 528 24.71 -3.14 -23.54
CA GLY A 528 23.72 -4.20 -23.29
C GLY A 528 23.02 -4.78 -24.52
N GLY A 529 23.20 -4.18 -25.71
CA GLY A 529 22.59 -4.63 -26.96
C GLY A 529 23.61 -4.80 -28.08
N TRP A 530 23.31 -4.27 -29.26
CA TRP A 530 24.15 -4.27 -30.45
C TRP A 530 25.13 -3.08 -30.40
N PRO A 531 26.42 -3.31 -30.14
CA PRO A 531 27.38 -2.21 -30.05
C PRO A 531 27.59 -1.58 -31.44
N CYS A 532 27.40 -0.28 -31.54
CA CYS A 532 27.82 0.47 -32.72
C CYS A 532 29.35 0.70 -32.67
N GLY A 533 30.06 0.27 -33.70
CA GLY A 533 31.51 0.44 -33.82
C GLY A 533 31.97 1.89 -34.05
N LEU A 534 31.04 2.83 -34.22
CA LEU A 534 31.31 4.26 -34.42
C LEU A 534 30.76 5.07 -33.25
N ALA A 535 31.66 5.71 -32.49
CA ALA A 535 31.31 6.49 -31.30
C ALA A 535 30.47 7.77 -31.55
N ILE A 536 30.14 8.07 -32.80
CA ILE A 536 29.36 9.26 -33.21
C ILE A 536 27.99 8.89 -33.78
N VAL A 537 27.69 7.60 -33.88
CA VAL A 537 26.43 7.07 -34.42
C VAL A 537 25.69 6.30 -33.35
N THR A 538 24.37 6.48 -33.26
CA THR A 538 23.55 5.72 -32.30
C THR A 538 23.41 4.27 -32.74
N ILE A 539 22.83 4.04 -33.92
CA ILE A 539 22.48 2.72 -34.42
C ILE A 539 23.27 2.45 -35.70
N CYS A 540 24.09 1.41 -35.69
CA CYS A 540 24.91 1.02 -36.83
C CYS A 540 25.27 -0.47 -36.77
N GLY A 541 25.70 -1.04 -37.91
CA GLY A 541 26.23 -2.40 -37.97
C GLY A 541 25.19 -3.52 -37.80
N ILE A 542 23.90 -3.20 -37.92
CA ILE A 542 22.79 -4.16 -37.81
C ILE A 542 22.27 -4.47 -39.22
N ALA A 543 21.89 -5.72 -39.47
CA ALA A 543 21.23 -6.14 -40.70
C ALA A 543 19.77 -6.50 -40.41
N PHE A 544 18.89 -6.29 -41.39
CA PHE A 544 17.45 -6.60 -41.31
C PHE A 544 17.17 -7.97 -40.69
N ASN A 545 17.82 -9.04 -41.18
CA ASN A 545 17.58 -10.41 -40.72
C ASN A 545 18.07 -10.67 -39.28
N ASN A 546 18.88 -9.79 -38.70
CA ASN A 546 19.41 -9.97 -37.34
C ASN A 546 18.43 -9.52 -36.26
N MET A 547 17.31 -8.88 -36.62
CA MET A 547 16.33 -8.35 -35.66
C MET A 547 15.09 -9.24 -35.50
N SER A 548 15.09 -10.43 -36.09
CA SER A 548 13.98 -11.40 -36.02
C SER A 548 14.49 -12.83 -35.79
N PRO A 549 13.80 -13.67 -34.99
CA PRO A 549 12.63 -13.33 -34.18
C PRO A 549 13.01 -12.53 -32.93
N THR A 550 12.12 -11.65 -32.49
CA THR A 550 12.20 -11.00 -31.18
C THR A 550 11.67 -11.94 -30.08
N LYS A 551 11.99 -11.66 -28.83
CA LYS A 551 11.56 -12.43 -27.65
C LYS A 551 11.20 -11.48 -26.52
N GLN A 552 10.21 -11.81 -25.68
CA GLN A 552 10.01 -11.04 -24.46
C GLN A 552 11.17 -11.29 -23.50
N CYS A 553 11.48 -10.27 -22.70
CA CYS A 553 12.57 -10.30 -21.74
C CYS A 553 12.10 -9.81 -20.39
N PHE A 554 12.67 -10.39 -19.33
CA PHE A 554 12.37 -9.99 -17.97
C PHE A 554 12.60 -8.48 -17.77
N ALA A 555 11.67 -7.81 -17.09
CA ALA A 555 11.64 -6.37 -16.94
C ALA A 555 12.85 -5.74 -16.22
N GLN A 556 13.74 -6.52 -15.59
CA GLN A 556 15.02 -6.02 -15.05
C GLN A 556 16.21 -6.22 -16.00
N THR A 557 16.06 -6.93 -17.12
CA THR A 557 17.14 -7.23 -18.07
C THR A 557 16.74 -6.95 -19.52
N ARG A 558 17.62 -6.29 -20.27
CA ARG A 558 17.49 -6.17 -21.73
C ARG A 558 18.73 -6.77 -22.38
N SER A 559 18.51 -7.43 -23.51
CA SER A 559 19.52 -8.08 -24.34
C SER A 559 19.09 -7.98 -25.80
N THR A 560 19.99 -8.30 -26.73
CA THR A 560 19.66 -8.35 -28.15
C THR A 560 18.41 -9.21 -28.41
N LEU A 561 17.54 -8.76 -29.32
CA LEU A 561 16.27 -9.39 -29.65
C LEU A 561 15.15 -9.23 -28.61
N CYS A 562 15.38 -8.55 -27.49
CA CYS A 562 14.29 -8.28 -26.55
C CYS A 562 13.22 -7.37 -27.18
N GLN A 563 11.95 -7.74 -27.02
CA GLN A 563 10.81 -6.87 -27.31
C GLN A 563 10.80 -5.67 -26.36
N PRO A 564 10.13 -4.56 -26.75
CA PRO A 564 9.84 -3.46 -25.85
C PRO A 564 9.02 -3.92 -24.63
N PRO A 565 8.94 -3.07 -23.58
CA PRO A 565 7.93 -3.20 -22.53
C PRO A 565 6.50 -3.23 -23.10
N ASP A 566 5.54 -3.63 -22.27
CA ASP A 566 4.12 -3.58 -22.58
C ASP A 566 3.70 -2.12 -22.86
N ASP A 567 2.79 -1.98 -23.82
CA ASP A 567 2.30 -0.69 -24.30
C ASP A 567 1.46 0.03 -23.25
N GLU A 568 1.36 1.35 -23.42
CA GLU A 568 0.53 2.19 -22.58
C GLU A 568 -0.96 1.82 -22.76
N LEU A 569 -1.65 1.52 -21.66
CA LEU A 569 -3.06 1.13 -21.71
C LEU A 569 -3.98 2.33 -21.54
N ALA A 570 -5.19 2.20 -22.09
CA ALA A 570 -6.23 3.21 -21.88
C ALA A 570 -6.46 3.41 -20.37
N PRO A 571 -6.57 4.66 -19.91
CA PRO A 571 -6.67 4.96 -18.50
C PRO A 571 -7.95 4.39 -17.89
N GLN A 572 -7.86 3.84 -16.67
CA GLN A 572 -9.06 3.40 -15.95
C GLN A 572 -9.87 4.62 -15.53
N CYS A 573 -11.14 4.64 -15.95
CA CYS A 573 -12.09 5.69 -15.61
C CYS A 573 -13.05 5.17 -14.55
N PHE A 574 -13.04 5.80 -13.37
CA PHE A 574 -13.77 5.27 -12.21
C PHE A 574 -15.10 5.97 -11.93
N SER A 575 -15.24 7.24 -12.28
CA SER A 575 -16.47 8.01 -12.04
C SER A 575 -17.30 8.30 -13.29
N ASN A 576 -16.69 8.34 -14.48
CA ASN A 576 -17.37 8.59 -15.76
C ASN A 576 -16.52 8.12 -16.94
N CYS A 577 -17.07 7.24 -17.77
CA CYS A 577 -16.42 6.71 -18.97
C CYS A 577 -17.17 7.11 -20.25
N PRO A 578 -16.49 7.64 -21.28
CA PRO A 578 -15.06 7.96 -21.33
C PRO A 578 -14.70 9.20 -20.47
N PRO A 579 -13.43 9.34 -20.03
CA PRO A 579 -12.98 10.57 -19.37
C PRO A 579 -13.21 11.78 -20.32
N PRO A 580 -13.57 12.96 -19.80
CA PRO A 580 -13.65 14.18 -20.61
C PRO A 580 -12.34 14.46 -21.36
N ALA A 581 -12.45 15.03 -22.56
CA ALA A 581 -11.28 15.35 -23.39
C ALA A 581 -10.30 16.28 -22.64
N GLY A 582 -8.99 15.97 -22.72
CA GLY A 582 -7.94 16.75 -22.06
C GLY A 582 -7.59 16.31 -20.63
N LEU A 583 -8.20 15.23 -20.13
CA LEU A 583 -7.93 14.63 -18.82
C LEU A 583 -7.34 13.23 -19.03
N LEU A 584 -6.15 12.96 -18.52
CA LEU A 584 -5.69 11.57 -18.37
C LEU A 584 -6.16 11.13 -16.97
N SER A 585 -7.20 10.29 -16.95
CA SER A 585 -7.52 9.49 -15.77
C SER A 585 -6.35 8.53 -15.50
N GLN A 586 -6.26 7.99 -14.30
CA GLN A 586 -5.22 7.06 -13.87
C GLN A 586 -4.72 6.16 -15.03
N GLU A 587 -3.47 6.34 -15.49
CA GLU A 587 -2.91 5.73 -16.72
C GLU A 587 -2.49 4.28 -16.51
N ASN A 588 -3.31 3.54 -15.78
CA ASN A 588 -2.88 2.30 -15.20
C ASN A 588 -3.70 1.18 -15.80
N ALA A 589 -2.98 0.20 -16.35
CA ALA A 589 -3.49 -1.14 -16.50
C ALA A 589 -4.11 -1.61 -15.18
N ALA A 590 -5.04 -2.58 -15.23
CA ALA A 590 -5.40 -3.28 -14.00
C ALA A 590 -4.11 -3.81 -13.35
N MET A 591 -3.94 -3.61 -12.04
CA MET A 591 -2.79 -4.17 -11.31
C MET A 591 -2.70 -5.65 -11.69
N SER A 592 -1.59 -6.01 -12.34
CA SER A 592 -1.41 -7.35 -12.89
C SER A 592 -0.17 -7.98 -12.29
N LEU A 593 -0.19 -9.30 -12.21
CA LEU A 593 0.98 -10.04 -11.78
C LEU A 593 2.06 -9.91 -12.84
N GLU A 594 3.05 -9.10 -12.52
CA GLU A 594 4.36 -9.32 -13.08
C GLU A 594 4.90 -10.62 -12.48
N TYR A 595 5.39 -11.53 -13.31
CA TYR A 595 6.02 -12.76 -12.87
C TYR A 595 7.44 -12.88 -13.44
N PHE A 596 8.25 -13.76 -12.85
CA PHE A 596 9.44 -14.27 -13.51
C PHE A 596 9.15 -15.70 -14.03
N PRO A 597 9.46 -16.07 -15.28
CA PRO A 597 10.31 -15.35 -16.24
C PRO A 597 9.62 -14.37 -17.22
N TRP A 598 8.35 -14.01 -17.00
CA TRP A 598 7.55 -13.13 -17.90
C TRP A 598 6.71 -12.15 -17.07
N PRO A 599 6.76 -10.83 -17.31
CA PRO A 599 6.58 -10.25 -18.64
C PRO A 599 7.61 -9.16 -18.96
N GLY A 600 7.67 -8.76 -20.23
CA GLY A 600 8.21 -7.45 -20.59
C GLY A 600 7.22 -6.37 -20.19
N GLY A 601 6.74 -6.30 -18.95
CA GLY A 601 5.73 -5.31 -18.52
C GLY A 601 6.29 -3.89 -18.38
N ASP A 602 5.38 -2.91 -18.35
CA ASP A 602 5.68 -1.53 -17.92
C ASP A 602 6.07 -1.54 -16.43
N VAL A 603 7.29 -1.14 -16.13
CA VAL A 603 7.84 -1.10 -14.76
C VAL A 603 8.12 0.31 -14.29
N ALA A 604 7.39 1.29 -14.84
CA ALA A 604 7.50 2.68 -14.45
C ALA A 604 6.48 3.14 -13.41
N ASN A 605 5.30 2.52 -13.33
CA ASN A 605 4.18 3.02 -12.55
C ASN A 605 3.98 2.23 -11.23
N GLU A 606 2.92 2.55 -10.50
CA GLU A 606 2.63 1.96 -9.20
C GLU A 606 2.26 0.46 -9.23
N ASN A 607 1.94 -0.10 -10.40
CA ASN A 607 1.64 -1.53 -10.52
C ASN A 607 2.89 -2.41 -10.42
N TYR A 608 4.07 -1.80 -10.48
CA TYR A 608 5.32 -2.52 -10.41
C TYR A 608 5.79 -2.73 -8.97
N CYS A 609 5.88 -4.00 -8.56
CA CYS A 609 6.32 -4.35 -7.21
C CYS A 609 7.48 -5.36 -7.19
N GLN A 610 8.34 -5.23 -6.19
CA GLN A 610 9.54 -6.02 -5.94
C GLN A 610 9.58 -6.54 -4.48
N LEU A 611 10.00 -7.78 -4.23
CA LEU A 611 10.33 -8.82 -5.21
C LEU A 611 9.08 -9.35 -5.91
N THR A 612 9.18 -9.56 -7.22
CA THR A 612 8.14 -10.19 -8.02
C THR A 612 7.90 -11.63 -7.56
N PRO A 613 6.65 -12.10 -7.42
CA PRO A 613 6.36 -13.50 -7.10
C PRO A 613 6.92 -14.45 -8.18
N PRO A 614 7.35 -15.67 -7.82
CA PRO A 614 7.66 -16.71 -8.79
C PRO A 614 6.46 -17.02 -9.71
N ALA A 615 6.71 -17.35 -10.99
CA ALA A 615 5.63 -17.71 -11.92
C ALA A 615 4.69 -18.78 -11.34
N GLY A 616 3.39 -18.49 -11.43
CA GLY A 616 2.32 -19.37 -10.95
C GLY A 616 2.10 -19.38 -9.43
N THR A 617 2.72 -18.46 -8.68
CA THR A 617 2.63 -18.43 -7.20
C THR A 617 2.03 -17.15 -6.60
N GLY A 618 1.71 -16.13 -7.41
CA GLY A 618 1.09 -14.87 -6.94
C GLY A 618 -0.42 -14.81 -7.17
N ASP A 619 -1.12 -13.94 -6.44
CA ASP A 619 -2.57 -13.72 -6.57
C ASP A 619 -2.90 -12.67 -7.64
N PRO A 620 -3.65 -13.01 -8.70
CA PRO A 620 -4.06 -12.04 -9.73
C PRO A 620 -4.93 -10.90 -9.24
N ASN A 621 -5.55 -11.05 -8.07
CA ASN A 621 -6.35 -9.99 -7.47
C ASN A 621 -5.52 -9.12 -6.52
N ALA A 622 -4.33 -9.59 -6.10
CA ALA A 622 -3.38 -8.84 -5.27
C ALA A 622 -1.92 -9.09 -5.73
N PRO A 623 -1.53 -8.59 -6.91
CA PRO A 623 -0.21 -8.83 -7.51
C PRO A 623 1.00 -8.53 -6.61
N CYS A 624 0.88 -7.51 -5.77
CA CYS A 624 1.93 -7.03 -4.88
C CYS A 624 1.88 -7.67 -3.48
N ALA A 625 0.97 -8.60 -3.20
CA ALA A 625 0.78 -9.17 -1.85
C ALA A 625 2.05 -9.80 -1.23
N THR A 626 2.98 -10.28 -2.07
CA THR A 626 4.25 -10.86 -1.63
C THR A 626 5.44 -9.90 -1.73
N ALA A 627 5.24 -8.74 -2.36
CA ALA A 627 6.26 -7.73 -2.53
C ALA A 627 6.41 -6.89 -1.25
N LYS A 628 7.53 -6.16 -1.17
CA LYS A 628 7.83 -5.24 -0.06
C LYS A 628 8.09 -3.82 -0.53
N ILE A 629 8.32 -3.63 -1.83
CA ILE A 629 8.75 -2.36 -2.40
C ILE A 629 8.07 -2.16 -3.75
N THR A 630 7.48 -0.99 -3.93
CA THR A 630 7.07 -0.47 -5.23
C THR A 630 8.12 0.56 -5.65
N PRO A 631 8.96 0.27 -6.67
CA PRO A 631 9.96 1.23 -7.15
C PRO A 631 9.32 2.55 -7.58
N GLY A 632 9.98 3.66 -7.31
CA GLY A 632 9.46 4.99 -7.63
C GLY A 632 8.46 5.57 -6.63
N ALA A 633 7.93 4.77 -5.71
CA ALA A 633 6.94 5.25 -4.75
C ALA A 633 7.49 6.32 -3.80
N VAL A 634 6.61 7.25 -3.45
CA VAL A 634 6.89 8.37 -2.54
C VAL A 634 5.91 8.40 -1.37
N GLN A 635 6.35 8.97 -0.24
CA GLN A 635 5.48 9.30 0.87
C GLN A 635 5.68 10.76 1.27
N PHE A 636 4.59 11.52 1.31
CA PHE A 636 4.58 12.87 1.86
C PHE A 636 4.36 12.78 3.37
N TYR A 637 5.31 13.30 4.12
CA TYR A 637 5.28 13.27 5.57
C TYR A 637 5.15 14.68 6.15
N PHE A 638 4.13 14.88 6.97
CA PHE A 638 3.81 16.15 7.60
C PHE A 638 4.06 16.08 9.12
N PRO A 639 5.14 16.69 9.64
CA PRO A 639 5.34 16.84 11.07
C PRO A 639 4.32 17.80 11.69
N ASN A 640 4.28 17.86 13.03
CA ASN A 640 3.36 18.74 13.75
C ASN A 640 3.61 20.22 13.39
N GLY A 641 2.53 20.94 13.05
CA GLY A 641 2.58 22.34 12.61
C GLY A 641 2.78 22.54 11.11
N SER A 642 2.93 21.48 10.32
CA SER A 642 2.97 21.55 8.85
C SER A 642 1.64 21.14 8.23
N CYS A 643 1.31 21.74 7.08
CA CYS A 643 0.03 21.63 6.41
C CYS A 643 0.18 21.40 4.91
N LEU A 644 -0.80 20.71 4.32
CA LEU A 644 -0.97 20.61 2.87
C LEU A 644 -1.98 21.64 2.40
N ASP A 645 -1.56 22.46 1.42
CA ASP A 645 -2.42 23.39 0.68
C ASP A 645 -2.23 23.19 -0.83
N GLN A 646 -3.09 22.36 -1.41
CA GLN A 646 -3.18 22.14 -2.85
C GLN A 646 -4.33 22.97 -3.41
N ASN A 647 -4.03 23.85 -4.37
CA ASN A 647 -5.00 24.61 -5.15
C ASN A 647 -5.29 23.94 -6.50
N ALA A 648 -6.44 24.28 -7.10
CA ALA A 648 -6.91 23.70 -8.34
C ALA A 648 -6.09 24.12 -9.57
N GLN A 649 -5.32 25.21 -9.47
CA GLN A 649 -4.39 25.61 -10.55
C GLN A 649 -3.09 24.80 -10.53
N GLY A 650 -2.67 24.29 -9.37
CA GLY A 650 -1.49 23.43 -9.25
C GLY A 650 -1.83 21.99 -9.61
N ALA A 651 -0.86 21.26 -10.17
CA ALA A 651 -1.03 19.83 -10.47
C ALA A 651 -0.01 18.98 -9.70
N THR A 652 -0.49 17.88 -9.12
CA THR A 652 0.34 16.93 -8.39
C THR A 652 -0.22 15.54 -8.64
N TYR A 653 0.58 14.68 -9.25
CA TYR A 653 0.23 13.33 -9.62
C TYR A 653 1.26 12.41 -8.99
N VAL A 654 0.94 11.73 -7.89
CA VAL A 654 1.91 10.91 -7.18
C VAL A 654 1.34 9.57 -6.73
N PHE A 655 2.18 8.54 -6.71
CA PHE A 655 1.84 7.24 -6.14
C PHE A 655 2.73 6.83 -4.97
N SER A 656 2.12 6.14 -4.00
CA SER A 656 2.83 5.45 -2.91
C SER A 656 3.05 3.97 -3.25
N GLY A 657 3.48 3.17 -2.28
CA GLY A 657 3.88 1.79 -2.51
C GLY A 657 3.86 0.95 -1.25
N GLU A 658 4.08 -0.35 -1.42
CA GLU A 658 4.07 -1.36 -0.35
C GLU A 658 4.97 -1.00 0.83
N GLN A 659 6.14 -0.43 0.58
CA GLN A 659 7.11 -0.05 1.62
C GLN A 659 6.57 1.02 2.58
N TYR A 660 5.54 1.76 2.18
CA TYR A 660 4.88 2.79 2.97
C TYR A 660 3.46 2.39 3.39
N ASN A 661 3.12 1.09 3.27
CA ASN A 661 1.76 0.57 3.39
C ASN A 661 0.77 1.31 2.48
N TRP A 662 1.20 1.70 1.28
CA TRP A 662 0.41 2.52 0.36
C TRP A 662 -0.04 3.89 0.91
N ILE A 663 0.53 4.36 2.02
CA ILE A 663 0.23 5.69 2.56
C ILE A 663 1.01 6.73 1.76
N VAL A 664 0.31 7.52 0.96
CA VAL A 664 0.88 8.60 0.14
C VAL A 664 1.02 9.89 0.93
N ILE A 665 0.08 10.19 1.83
CA ILE A 665 0.14 11.34 2.73
C ILE A 665 0.02 10.83 4.16
N TYR A 666 1.05 11.07 4.96
CA TYR A 666 1.09 10.74 6.38
C TYR A 666 1.25 12.03 7.20
N GLN A 667 0.35 12.25 8.15
CA GLN A 667 0.48 13.32 9.13
C GLN A 667 0.47 12.77 10.54
N VAL A 668 1.42 13.21 11.35
CA VAL A 668 1.58 12.71 12.73
C VAL A 668 0.31 12.93 13.57
N PRO A 669 -0.09 11.93 14.40
CA PRO A 669 -1.15 12.12 15.38
C PRO A 669 -0.87 13.32 16.30
N GLY A 670 -1.92 14.05 16.68
CA GLY A 670 -1.84 15.26 17.49
C GLY A 670 -1.58 16.56 16.72
N SER A 671 -1.47 16.51 15.40
CA SER A 671 -1.40 17.71 14.56
C SER A 671 -2.80 18.26 14.24
N ALA A 672 -3.06 19.52 14.60
CA ALA A 672 -4.35 20.20 14.40
C ALA A 672 -4.39 21.06 13.11
N CYS A 673 -3.68 20.64 12.08
CA CYS A 673 -3.65 21.37 10.82
C CYS A 673 -4.99 21.29 10.07
N ALA A 674 -5.36 22.38 9.41
CA ALA A 674 -6.44 22.42 8.42
C ALA A 674 -5.86 22.21 7.01
N ASN A 675 -5.92 20.98 6.51
CA ASN A 675 -5.45 20.63 5.18
C ASN A 675 -6.49 21.00 4.12
N SER A 676 -6.02 21.47 2.97
CA SER A 676 -6.87 21.83 1.83
C SER A 676 -6.37 21.12 0.58
N LEU A 677 -7.26 20.37 -0.07
CA LEU A 677 -6.99 19.75 -1.36
C LEU A 677 -8.06 20.17 -2.35
N ASN A 678 -7.73 21.16 -3.15
CA ASN A 678 -8.52 21.60 -4.29
C ASN A 678 -7.90 20.99 -5.54
N GLY A 679 -8.44 19.87 -6.01
CA GLY A 679 -7.91 19.19 -7.20
C GLY A 679 -8.31 19.90 -8.48
N GLY A 680 -7.41 19.93 -9.47
CA GLY A 680 -7.76 20.17 -10.87
C GLY A 680 -7.69 18.88 -11.69
N ALA A 681 -7.88 19.02 -13.00
CA ALA A 681 -7.73 17.98 -14.04
C ALA A 681 -6.54 17.01 -13.89
N SER A 682 -5.44 17.50 -13.31
CA SER A 682 -4.13 16.84 -13.30
C SER A 682 -3.65 16.53 -11.88
N THR A 683 -4.56 16.53 -10.88
CA THR A 683 -4.21 16.27 -9.47
C THR A 683 -4.66 14.87 -9.04
N GLN A 684 -3.74 13.96 -8.76
CA GLN A 684 -4.01 12.60 -8.28
C GLN A 684 -3.04 12.19 -7.16
N TYR A 685 -3.57 11.57 -6.11
CA TYR A 685 -2.76 10.93 -5.07
C TYR A 685 -3.16 9.45 -4.99
N ILE A 686 -2.33 8.58 -5.56
CA ILE A 686 -2.57 7.14 -5.59
C ILE A 686 -2.02 6.54 -4.29
N GLY A 687 -2.94 6.13 -3.42
CA GLY A 687 -2.63 5.65 -2.06
C GLY A 687 -3.60 6.19 -1.00
N THR A 688 -3.28 5.93 0.26
CA THR A 688 -4.04 6.41 1.43
C THR A 688 -3.52 7.73 1.97
N ILE A 689 -4.45 8.64 2.25
CA ILE A 689 -4.24 9.83 3.09
C ILE A 689 -4.55 9.44 4.54
N TYR A 690 -3.53 9.40 5.40
CA TYR A 690 -3.66 9.07 6.81
C TYR A 690 -3.27 10.27 7.69
N THR A 691 -4.27 10.93 8.26
CA THR A 691 -4.12 12.13 9.09
C THR A 691 -5.11 12.11 10.27
N PRO A 692 -4.94 11.21 11.25
CA PRO A 692 -5.98 10.86 12.24
C PRO A 692 -6.41 12.01 13.15
N SER A 693 -5.65 13.10 13.23
CA SER A 693 -5.95 14.28 14.06
C SER A 693 -6.18 15.57 13.28
N ALA A 694 -6.13 15.53 11.94
CA ALA A 694 -6.20 16.71 11.09
C ALA A 694 -7.56 16.83 10.39
N ASP A 695 -7.94 18.07 10.12
CA ASP A 695 -9.15 18.40 9.38
C ASP A 695 -8.85 18.53 7.89
N TRP A 696 -9.73 18.01 7.04
CA TRP A 696 -9.59 18.09 5.58
C TRP A 696 -10.73 18.83 4.92
N LYS A 697 -10.38 19.80 4.08
CA LYS A 697 -11.27 20.40 3.11
C LYS A 697 -10.88 19.93 1.71
N ILE A 698 -11.69 19.06 1.14
CA ILE A 698 -11.48 18.52 -0.20
C ILE A 698 -12.50 19.18 -1.12
N ASN A 699 -12.03 19.95 -2.07
CA ASN A 699 -12.86 20.46 -3.16
C ASN A 699 -12.25 19.96 -4.47
N GLY A 700 -13.03 19.87 -5.54
CA GLY A 700 -12.42 19.62 -6.85
C GLY A 700 -13.04 20.44 -7.95
N GLY A 701 -12.18 20.79 -8.89
CA GLY A 701 -12.47 21.07 -10.29
C GLY A 701 -12.06 19.85 -11.12
N ASP A 702 -12.85 19.54 -12.14
CA ASP A 702 -12.56 18.60 -13.23
C ASP A 702 -11.85 17.28 -12.84
N ARG A 703 -12.63 16.32 -12.33
CA ARG A 703 -12.42 14.84 -12.32
C ARG A 703 -10.98 14.35 -12.14
N SER A 704 -10.64 14.03 -10.89
CA SER A 704 -9.62 13.03 -10.54
C SER A 704 -10.00 12.31 -9.25
N PRO A 705 -9.72 11.00 -9.09
CA PRO A 705 -9.70 10.39 -7.78
C PRO A 705 -8.61 11.09 -6.95
N LEU A 706 -9.03 11.82 -5.91
CA LEU A 706 -8.12 12.67 -5.15
C LEU A 706 -7.29 11.85 -4.16
N ALA A 707 -7.73 10.63 -3.86
CA ALA A 707 -7.06 9.66 -2.99
C ALA A 707 -7.63 8.26 -3.27
N GLY A 708 -6.79 7.24 -3.08
CA GLY A 708 -7.24 5.83 -3.00
C GLY A 708 -8.00 5.53 -1.70
N GLN A 709 -7.70 6.24 -0.61
CA GLN A 709 -8.46 6.19 0.64
C GLN A 709 -8.15 7.42 1.49
N VAL A 710 -9.10 7.86 2.31
CA VAL A 710 -8.90 8.98 3.24
C VAL A 710 -9.28 8.59 4.67
N ILE A 711 -8.36 8.77 5.62
CA ILE A 711 -8.57 8.59 7.05
C ILE A 711 -8.17 9.89 7.75
N ALA A 712 -9.16 10.64 8.22
CA ALA A 712 -8.97 11.97 8.79
C ALA A 712 -9.72 12.15 10.12
N TYR A 713 -9.46 13.26 10.83
CA TYR A 713 -10.25 13.60 12.01
C TYR A 713 -11.65 14.08 11.61
N THR A 714 -11.71 15.08 10.73
CA THR A 714 -12.93 15.49 10.01
C THR A 714 -12.65 15.65 8.52
N ALA A 715 -13.67 15.47 7.69
CA ALA A 715 -13.57 15.67 6.25
C ALA A 715 -14.79 16.42 5.72
N SER A 716 -14.55 17.51 5.00
CA SER A 716 -15.57 18.22 4.22
C SER A 716 -15.22 18.12 2.75
N ILE A 717 -16.03 17.36 2.02
CA ILE A 717 -15.92 17.20 0.57
C ILE A 717 -17.03 18.02 -0.09
N LYS A 718 -16.64 19.03 -0.87
CA LYS A 718 -17.56 19.88 -1.61
C LYS A 718 -17.29 19.85 -3.11
N GLY A 719 -18.26 19.34 -3.88
CA GLY A 719 -18.17 19.29 -5.34
C GLY A 719 -18.73 20.56 -6.00
N ALA A 720 -17.89 21.33 -6.70
CA ALA A 720 -18.34 22.27 -7.73
C ALA A 720 -18.34 21.63 -9.13
N ALA A 721 -17.54 20.58 -9.31
CA ALA A 721 -17.47 19.66 -10.46
C ALA A 721 -17.40 18.20 -9.94
N ALA A 722 -17.33 17.20 -10.84
CA ALA A 722 -17.29 15.79 -10.46
C ALA A 722 -15.99 15.45 -9.69
N VAL A 723 -16.10 15.39 -8.37
CA VAL A 723 -15.08 14.92 -7.42
C VAL A 723 -15.32 13.44 -7.15
N GLY A 724 -14.26 12.68 -6.91
CA GLY A 724 -14.41 11.34 -6.36
C GLY A 724 -13.29 10.88 -5.45
N ILE A 725 -13.65 9.98 -4.55
CA ILE A 725 -12.74 9.09 -3.84
C ILE A 725 -13.01 7.71 -4.42
N ASP A 726 -11.95 7.05 -4.85
CA ASP A 726 -12.06 5.74 -5.45
C ASP A 726 -11.21 4.75 -4.67
N PHE A 727 -11.90 3.92 -3.91
CA PHE A 727 -11.25 2.92 -3.11
C PHE A 727 -10.78 1.74 -3.96
N ASN A 728 -9.47 1.66 -4.12
CA ASN A 728 -8.80 0.47 -4.60
C ASN A 728 -8.09 -0.22 -3.43
N PRO A 729 -8.52 -1.43 -3.02
CA PRO A 729 -7.88 -2.16 -1.94
C PRO A 729 -6.42 -2.53 -2.23
N ASN A 730 -6.01 -2.53 -3.51
CA ASN A 730 -4.62 -2.78 -3.90
C ASN A 730 -3.69 -1.59 -3.67
N TYR A 731 -4.24 -0.39 -3.44
CA TYR A 731 -3.50 0.84 -3.16
C TYR A 731 -3.86 1.41 -1.77
N ALA A 732 -4.21 0.54 -0.83
CA ALA A 732 -4.52 0.93 0.54
C ALA A 732 -3.77 0.04 1.54
N PRO A 733 -3.44 0.55 2.74
CA PRO A 733 -2.92 -0.28 3.81
C PRO A 733 -3.86 -1.44 4.05
N ALA A 734 -3.27 -2.62 4.24
CA ALA A 734 -4.03 -3.74 4.77
C ALA A 734 -4.74 -3.28 6.06
N PRO A 735 -6.04 -3.61 6.24
CA PRO A 735 -6.69 -3.38 7.51
C PRO A 735 -5.81 -4.00 8.61
N PRO A 736 -5.75 -3.40 9.81
CA PRO A 736 -5.04 -4.01 10.92
C PRO A 736 -5.51 -5.46 11.05
N ALA A 737 -4.59 -6.41 10.80
CA ALA A 737 -4.87 -7.84 10.95
C ALA A 737 -5.43 -8.12 12.35
N ALA A 738 -6.10 -9.26 12.52
CA ALA A 738 -6.73 -9.64 13.77
C ALA A 738 -5.82 -9.35 14.97
N ARG A 739 -6.12 -8.26 15.68
CA ARG A 739 -5.28 -7.76 16.76
C ARG A 739 -5.80 -8.34 18.06
N LEU A 740 -4.90 -8.94 18.84
CA LEU A 740 -5.18 -9.25 20.23
C LEU A 740 -5.39 -7.95 20.98
N ILE A 741 -6.59 -7.77 21.51
CA ILE A 741 -6.92 -6.68 22.43
C ILE A 741 -7.00 -7.33 23.81
N ASN A 742 -6.02 -7.04 24.67
CA ASN A 742 -5.99 -7.51 26.04
C ASN A 742 -6.94 -6.72 26.93
#